data_AF-A0AAF0ZXK7-F1
#
_entry.id   AF-A0AAF0ZXK7-F1
#
_cell.length_a   1.000
_cell.length_b   1.000
_cell.length_c   1.000
_cell.angle_alpha   90.00
_cell.angle_beta   90.00
_cell.angle_gamma   90.00
#
_symmetry.space_group_name_H-M   'P 1'
#
loop_
_entity.id
_entity.type
_entity.pdbx_description
1 polymer ?
#
loop_
_entity_poly.entity_id
_entity_poly.type
_entity_poly.pdbx_seq_one_letter_code
_entity_poly.pdbx_strand_id
1 'polypeptide(L)'
;MQMRQKLLFRSSPAICPHSVCGFVPVCLKHHINPVKHKMLHTSCQLILQSRGKRFGFLVNCLNGTIENSNNEHQTCYRNDEEISYDLYNESICELCTEGDVDKAMRLLSEMEALGFHPSFVSYSSLIAALGSVGRTSEADAIFQEMLCSSRKPRIKVFNILLRSFLRKGLLRLADKVLMLLDDLAVDRNQETYEILLEYYVSAGRLEDTWLIVAKMRRESYPLNSFVYSKIIELYRDNGMWKKALGIVEEIREIGLRLDKRIFNSIIDTFGKYGELGEALEMFDKMRQEGIKPDFRTWNSLIRWHCKYGHLDTAIELFNEMQDQGLYPDPKIFIIIITHLVEQGRWAVIDTILENMQGRGHHKSGAIYAVLVDIYGQHGRFEDAEYCLNSLKLEGLQLSPSIFCVLAHAYAQQGLCEQTVKVLQIMEAEGMEPNLIMLNMLINAFGNAGRHMEAQSIYLHIKEMGITPDVITYSTLMKAFMRAKKFDQVPEIYSEMESTGCTPDRKAREMLQSALMILEQRHLDDAQHQKLKTLLMLLTVIFEDFDAQPQMYFSSSALLLYQQRNRTPPGAATMNISTMRLDASSITTATATATAKVSHRSGIIGYNGTNSCRLIQFQQRNKKASSLIVCSTKPLSSVVDRQGVNESGLSRIESLSQVSGVLGCQWGDEGKGKLVDILAKQFDIVARCQGGANAGHTIYNSEGKKFALHLVPSGILNEETLCVIGNGVVVHLPGLFNEIDNLESNGVSCQGRILVSDRAQLLFDFHQEVDGLREAELDKSFIGTTKRGIGPCYSSKVIRNGIRVSDLRHMDTFPQKLDLLLSDAASRFQGFKYSPDMLREEVERYKKFAERLEPFITDTVHFMNDAISQKKKILVEGGQATMLDIDFGTYPFVTSSSPSAGGICTGLGIAPRVVGDLVGVVKAYTTRVGSGPFPTELMGKGGDVLRSAGQEFGTTTGRPRRCGWLDIVALRYCCQINGFASLNLTKLDVLSDLSEIQLGVTYRHPDGSTLNSFPSDLTLLEQIKVEYEVMPGWQTDISSIRKYSDLPKAAREYVERIEELVGVPIHYIGIGPGRDALIYK
;
A
#
# COMPACT_ATOMS: atom_id res chain seq x y z
N MET A 1 -16.55 -5.26 60.18
CA MET A 1 -18.01 -4.99 60.23
C MET A 1 -18.29 -3.57 59.72
N GLN A 2 -19.53 -3.31 59.30
CA GLN A 2 -20.11 -1.98 59.02
C GLN A 2 -19.32 -1.05 58.08
N MET A 3 -19.66 -1.13 56.79
CA MET A 3 -19.43 -0.05 55.82
C MET A 3 -20.11 1.25 56.29
N ARG A 4 -19.51 2.42 56.02
CA ARG A 4 -20.23 3.71 56.12
C ARG A 4 -20.82 4.09 54.76
N GLN A 5 -22.14 4.22 54.71
CA GLN A 5 -22.86 4.83 53.60
C GLN A 5 -22.93 6.35 53.75
N LYS A 6 -22.73 7.06 52.62
CA LYS A 6 -23.56 8.18 52.10
C LYS A 6 -22.83 8.75 50.87
N LEU A 7 -23.15 8.28 49.67
CA LEU A 7 -24.27 8.73 48.83
C LEU A 7 -24.10 10.16 48.31
N LEU A 8 -23.36 10.28 47.21
CA LEU A 8 -23.68 11.24 46.14
C LEU A 8 -24.57 10.53 45.11
N PHE A 9 -25.43 11.29 44.43
CA PHE A 9 -26.55 10.76 43.65
C PHE A 9 -26.17 10.24 42.26
N ARG A 10 -27.03 9.35 41.72
CA ARG A 10 -27.12 8.97 40.30
C ARG A 10 -28.28 9.72 39.63
N SER A 11 -28.34 9.61 38.29
CA SER A 11 -29.44 10.00 37.38
C SER A 11 -29.61 11.52 37.18
N SER A 12 -30.10 12.07 36.06
CA SER A 12 -30.74 11.53 34.82
C SER A 12 -30.41 12.51 33.64
N PRO A 13 -30.96 12.38 32.40
CA PRO A 13 -31.72 11.30 31.79
C PRO A 13 -31.23 10.84 30.38
N ALA A 14 -31.47 9.57 30.07
CA ALA A 14 -32.08 9.20 28.79
C ALA A 14 -33.46 8.61 29.11
N ILE A 15 -34.49 9.05 28.40
CA ILE A 15 -35.90 8.61 28.52
C ILE A 15 -36.21 7.90 27.19
N CYS A 16 -36.68 6.66 27.15
CA CYS A 16 -37.96 6.16 27.67
C CYS A 16 -37.88 4.69 28.20
N PRO A 17 -38.95 4.11 28.78
CA PRO A 17 -38.86 3.02 29.76
C PRO A 17 -38.90 1.58 29.22
N HIS A 18 -38.67 0.63 30.13
CA HIS A 18 -38.94 -0.79 29.96
C HIS A 18 -39.64 -1.40 31.19
N SER A 19 -40.21 -2.59 30.99
CA SER A 19 -41.01 -3.39 31.95
C SER A 19 -42.33 -2.79 32.42
N VAL A 20 -43.43 -3.43 31.98
CA VAL A 20 -44.71 -3.44 32.68
C VAL A 20 -44.55 -4.22 33.99
N CYS A 21 -45.17 -3.74 35.07
CA CYS A 21 -45.66 -4.62 36.12
C CYS A 21 -47.13 -4.25 36.40
N GLY A 22 -47.99 -5.25 36.55
CA GLY A 22 -49.40 -5.10 36.20
C GLY A 22 -50.30 -4.54 37.30
N PHE A 23 -51.23 -3.67 36.89
CA PHE A 23 -52.59 -3.63 37.44
C PHE A 23 -53.60 -3.51 36.30
N VAL A 24 -54.68 -4.30 36.37
CA VAL A 24 -55.75 -4.36 35.37
C VAL A 24 -56.80 -3.30 35.71
N PRO A 25 -57.19 -2.45 34.74
CA PRO A 25 -58.56 -2.55 34.25
C PRO A 25 -58.72 -2.46 32.72
N VAL A 26 -59.78 -3.10 32.23
CA VAL A 26 -60.20 -3.20 30.82
C VAL A 26 -60.69 -1.85 30.27
N CYS A 27 -60.26 -1.45 29.06
CA CYS A 27 -61.11 -0.66 28.13
C CYS A 27 -60.65 -0.65 26.65
N LEU A 28 -61.30 -1.51 25.85
CA LEU A 28 -61.69 -1.41 24.42
C LEU A 28 -61.06 -0.37 23.43
N LYS A 29 -60.57 -0.91 22.28
CA LYS A 29 -60.67 -0.40 20.87
C LYS A 29 -60.08 1.00 20.53
N HIS A 30 -59.11 1.16 19.63
CA HIS A 30 -59.20 0.85 18.19
C HIS A 30 -57.84 0.89 17.42
N HIS A 31 -57.82 0.26 16.24
CA HIS A 31 -56.95 0.38 15.04
C HIS A 31 -55.50 0.92 15.15
N ILE A 32 -54.54 0.08 14.72
CA ILE A 32 -53.23 0.46 14.14
C ILE A 32 -53.06 -0.26 12.78
N ASN A 33 -52.42 0.40 11.82
CA ASN A 33 -52.33 -0.03 10.41
C ASN A 33 -51.03 -0.82 10.09
N PRO A 34 -51.00 -1.78 9.13
CA PRO A 34 -49.89 -2.71 8.96
C PRO A 34 -48.87 -2.31 7.88
N VAL A 35 -47.60 -2.08 8.25
CA VAL A 35 -46.49 -1.87 7.29
C VAL A 35 -45.21 -2.65 7.62
N LYS A 36 -44.80 -2.77 8.89
CA LYS A 36 -43.46 -3.28 9.25
C LYS A 36 -43.22 -4.80 9.15
N HIS A 37 -44.23 -5.62 8.83
CA HIS A 37 -44.06 -7.08 8.79
C HIS A 37 -43.58 -7.66 7.44
N LYS A 38 -43.42 -6.82 6.40
CA LYS A 38 -43.34 -7.30 5.00
C LYS A 38 -41.94 -7.68 4.48
N MET A 39 -40.85 -7.37 5.20
CA MET A 39 -39.47 -7.61 4.73
C MET A 39 -38.87 -8.97 5.11
N LEU A 40 -39.19 -9.52 6.30
CA LEU A 40 -38.69 -10.84 6.71
C LEU A 40 -39.32 -11.98 5.88
N HIS A 41 -40.56 -11.79 5.43
CA HIS A 41 -41.31 -12.82 4.71
C HIS A 41 -40.85 -12.99 3.25
N THR A 42 -40.35 -11.93 2.61
CA THR A 42 -39.90 -11.96 1.20
C THR A 42 -38.60 -12.71 1.01
N SER A 43 -37.64 -12.63 1.94
CA SER A 43 -36.34 -13.29 1.81
C SER A 43 -36.46 -14.81 1.76
N CYS A 44 -37.24 -15.41 2.66
CA CYS A 44 -37.46 -16.86 2.65
C CYS A 44 -38.23 -17.30 1.39
N GLN A 45 -39.22 -16.51 0.97
CA GLN A 45 -40.06 -16.83 -0.19
C GLN A 45 -39.28 -16.78 -1.52
N LEU A 46 -38.32 -15.85 -1.66
CA LEU A 46 -37.41 -15.78 -2.81
C LEU A 46 -36.42 -16.95 -2.86
N ILE A 47 -35.90 -17.39 -1.71
CA ILE A 47 -34.99 -18.56 -1.64
C ILE A 47 -35.73 -19.84 -2.04
N LEU A 48 -36.94 -20.07 -1.51
CA LEU A 48 -37.79 -21.21 -1.89
C LEU A 48 -38.17 -21.17 -3.39
N GLN A 49 -38.53 -20.00 -3.92
CA GLN A 49 -38.77 -19.82 -5.36
C GLN A 49 -37.53 -20.05 -6.23
N SER A 50 -36.31 -19.88 -5.69
CA SER A 50 -35.06 -20.14 -6.42
C SER A 50 -34.76 -21.64 -6.56
N ARG A 51 -34.99 -22.45 -5.50
CA ARG A 51 -34.87 -23.93 -5.58
C ARG A 51 -35.93 -24.50 -6.53
N GLY A 52 -37.19 -24.08 -6.40
CA GLY A 52 -38.31 -24.54 -7.25
C GLY A 52 -38.24 -24.14 -8.74
N LYS A 53 -37.24 -23.35 -9.15
CA LYS A 53 -36.98 -23.02 -10.57
C LYS A 53 -35.89 -23.89 -11.23
N ARG A 54 -35.17 -24.74 -10.48
CA ARG A 54 -34.22 -25.71 -11.06
C ARG A 54 -34.78 -27.14 -11.17
N PHE A 55 -35.73 -27.50 -10.32
CA PHE A 55 -36.52 -28.73 -10.46
C PHE A 55 -38.00 -28.38 -10.28
N GLY A 56 -38.80 -28.61 -11.33
CA GLY A 56 -40.16 -28.08 -11.43
C GLY A 56 -41.20 -28.93 -10.70
N PHE A 57 -41.49 -28.58 -9.45
CA PHE A 57 -42.69 -29.04 -8.73
C PHE A 57 -43.41 -27.86 -8.06
N LEU A 58 -44.73 -28.01 -7.90
CA LEU A 58 -45.64 -26.91 -7.56
C LEU A 58 -46.01 -26.93 -6.08
N VAL A 59 -45.86 -25.80 -5.40
CA VAL A 59 -46.09 -25.67 -3.95
C VAL A 59 -47.56 -25.79 -3.58
N ASN A 60 -47.90 -26.70 -2.67
CA ASN A 60 -49.19 -26.75 -1.97
C ASN A 60 -49.04 -27.43 -0.60
N CYS A 61 -48.81 -26.65 0.46
CA CYS A 61 -49.12 -27.00 1.86
C CYS A 61 -48.96 -25.77 2.78
N LEU A 62 -50.03 -24.97 2.91
CA LEU A 62 -50.18 -23.98 3.98
C LEU A 62 -51.57 -24.16 4.59
N ASN A 63 -51.69 -25.12 5.51
CA ASN A 63 -52.67 -25.23 6.61
C ASN A 63 -52.57 -26.64 7.21
N GLY A 64 -52.14 -26.75 8.47
CA GLY A 64 -52.00 -28.04 9.14
C GLY A 64 -51.44 -27.91 10.55
N THR A 65 -52.32 -27.79 11.54
CA THR A 65 -51.96 -27.96 12.96
C THR A 65 -51.85 -29.44 13.28
N ILE A 66 -50.69 -29.89 13.76
CA ILE A 66 -50.50 -31.23 14.33
C ILE A 66 -49.84 -31.07 15.70
N GLU A 67 -50.35 -31.81 16.69
CA GLU A 67 -49.93 -31.74 18.09
C GLU A 67 -48.72 -32.65 18.36
N ASN A 68 -47.99 -32.38 19.46
CA ASN A 68 -46.93 -33.28 19.90
C ASN A 68 -47.52 -34.60 20.43
N SER A 69 -47.14 -35.73 19.83
CA SER A 69 -47.24 -37.06 20.42
C SER A 69 -45.88 -37.78 20.36
N ASN A 70 -45.71 -38.80 21.19
CA ASN A 70 -44.39 -39.38 21.50
C ASN A 70 -43.88 -40.38 20.44
N ASN A 71 -42.59 -40.75 20.59
CA ASN A 71 -41.85 -41.78 19.87
C ASN A 71 -42.68 -42.94 19.30
N GLU A 72 -42.58 -43.13 17.97
CA GLU A 72 -42.67 -44.44 17.31
C GLU A 72 -41.86 -44.38 16.00
N HIS A 73 -41.29 -45.51 15.55
CA HIS A 73 -40.38 -45.52 14.39
C HIS A 73 -41.14 -45.25 13.07
N GLN A 74 -40.74 -44.21 12.34
CA GLN A 74 -41.27 -43.93 11.00
C GLN A 74 -40.42 -44.63 9.94
N THR A 75 -40.89 -45.80 9.49
CA THR A 75 -40.31 -46.56 8.38
C THR A 75 -40.95 -46.18 7.05
N CYS A 76 -40.16 -46.16 5.96
CA CYS A 76 -40.68 -46.02 4.60
C CYS A 76 -39.88 -46.94 3.66
N TYR A 77 -40.58 -47.66 2.79
CA TYR A 77 -39.99 -48.66 1.90
C TYR A 77 -39.59 -48.08 0.55
N ARG A 78 -38.46 -48.54 0.00
CA ARG A 78 -38.01 -48.23 -1.35
C ARG A 78 -37.29 -49.46 -1.92
N ASN A 79 -37.84 -50.06 -2.97
CA ASN A 79 -37.33 -51.29 -3.59
C ASN A 79 -37.12 -52.45 -2.58
N ASP A 80 -38.13 -52.72 -1.75
CA ASP A 80 -38.21 -53.82 -0.78
C ASP A 80 -37.14 -53.85 0.34
N GLU A 81 -36.28 -52.82 0.46
CA GLU A 81 -35.39 -52.61 1.61
C GLU A 81 -35.93 -51.57 2.60
N GLU A 82 -35.70 -51.80 3.89
CA GLU A 82 -36.22 -51.02 5.03
C GLU A 82 -35.27 -49.86 5.38
N ILE A 83 -35.44 -48.71 4.71
CA ILE A 83 -34.60 -47.54 4.94
C ILE A 83 -35.12 -46.74 6.13
N SER A 84 -34.52 -46.95 7.30
CA SER A 84 -34.79 -46.14 8.51
C SER A 84 -34.41 -44.67 8.31
N TYR A 85 -35.13 -43.78 9.00
CA TYR A 85 -34.72 -42.39 9.23
C TYR A 85 -33.26 -42.29 9.70
N ASP A 86 -32.81 -43.21 10.55
CA ASP A 86 -31.45 -43.21 11.09
C ASP A 86 -30.42 -43.53 10.00
N LEU A 87 -30.72 -44.45 9.08
CA LEU A 87 -29.83 -44.85 7.98
C LEU A 87 -29.58 -43.68 7.01
N TYR A 88 -30.60 -42.88 6.68
CA TYR A 88 -30.42 -41.62 5.94
C TYR A 88 -29.47 -40.66 6.65
N ASN A 89 -29.61 -40.51 7.97
CA ASN A 89 -28.78 -39.59 8.76
C ASN A 89 -27.32 -40.06 8.87
N GLU A 90 -27.09 -41.36 8.96
CA GLU A 90 -25.77 -42.00 8.94
C GLU A 90 -25.11 -41.87 7.56
N SER A 91 -25.80 -42.24 6.47
CA SER A 91 -25.28 -42.10 5.09
C SER A 91 -24.90 -40.66 4.74
N ILE A 92 -25.70 -39.68 5.18
CA ILE A 92 -25.36 -38.25 5.00
C ILE A 92 -24.09 -37.88 5.78
N CYS A 93 -23.87 -38.42 6.97
CA CYS A 93 -22.64 -38.19 7.73
C CYS A 93 -21.42 -38.86 7.09
N GLU A 94 -21.57 -40.10 6.61
CA GLU A 94 -20.51 -40.89 5.99
C GLU A 94 -19.99 -40.21 4.70
N LEU A 95 -20.89 -39.84 3.79
CA LEU A 95 -20.55 -39.09 2.57
C LEU A 95 -19.92 -37.72 2.89
N CYS A 96 -20.32 -37.07 3.99
CA CYS A 96 -19.68 -35.84 4.47
C CYS A 96 -18.27 -36.07 5.03
N THR A 97 -17.94 -37.27 5.51
CA THR A 97 -16.57 -37.65 5.92
C THR A 97 -15.71 -38.13 4.75
N GLU A 98 -16.30 -38.75 3.72
CA GLU A 98 -15.61 -39.06 2.45
C GLU A 98 -15.33 -37.80 1.62
N GLY A 99 -16.17 -36.77 1.76
CA GLY A 99 -16.05 -35.48 1.06
C GLY A 99 -16.91 -35.37 -0.21
N ASP A 100 -17.77 -36.36 -0.52
CA ASP A 100 -18.71 -36.29 -1.64
C ASP A 100 -19.97 -35.50 -1.26
N VAL A 101 -19.77 -34.18 -1.17
CA VAL A 101 -20.81 -33.22 -0.79
C VAL A 101 -21.98 -33.21 -1.77
N ASP A 102 -21.76 -33.50 -3.06
CA ASP A 102 -22.82 -33.52 -4.07
C ASP A 102 -23.67 -34.80 -4.05
N LYS A 103 -23.18 -35.93 -3.54
CA LYS A 103 -24.06 -37.04 -3.11
C LYS A 103 -24.80 -36.70 -1.81
N ALA A 104 -24.11 -36.15 -0.80
CA ALA A 104 -24.74 -35.80 0.48
C ALA A 104 -25.91 -34.79 0.33
N MET A 105 -25.74 -33.77 -0.53
CA MET A 105 -26.79 -32.80 -0.85
C MET A 105 -27.97 -33.39 -1.64
N ARG A 106 -27.75 -34.47 -2.41
CA ARG A 106 -28.85 -35.22 -3.07
C ARG A 106 -29.63 -36.06 -2.07
N LEU A 107 -28.97 -36.80 -1.19
CA LEU A 107 -29.66 -37.55 -0.13
C LEU A 107 -30.43 -36.62 0.82
N LEU A 108 -29.89 -35.44 1.14
CA LEU A 108 -30.63 -34.39 1.86
C LEU A 108 -31.92 -34.01 1.12
N SER A 109 -31.84 -33.73 -0.18
CA SER A 109 -33.00 -33.35 -1.00
C SER A 109 -34.04 -34.47 -1.12
N GLU A 110 -33.62 -35.73 -1.16
CA GLU A 110 -34.52 -36.89 -1.16
C GLU A 110 -35.17 -37.12 0.22
N MET A 111 -34.42 -36.89 1.30
CA MET A 111 -34.92 -36.95 2.68
C MET A 111 -35.98 -35.86 2.94
N GLU A 112 -35.72 -34.62 2.52
CA GLU A 112 -36.68 -33.50 2.55
C GLU A 112 -37.96 -33.83 1.74
N ALA A 113 -37.81 -34.42 0.55
CA ALA A 113 -38.94 -34.77 -0.31
C ALA A 113 -39.84 -35.87 0.26
N LEU A 114 -39.31 -36.71 1.16
CA LEU A 114 -40.06 -37.71 1.94
C LEU A 114 -40.69 -37.10 3.23
N GLY A 115 -40.48 -35.81 3.50
CA GLY A 115 -40.98 -35.11 4.69
C GLY A 115 -40.09 -35.22 5.93
N PHE A 116 -38.99 -35.97 5.85
CA PHE A 116 -38.05 -36.15 6.96
C PHE A 116 -37.09 -34.97 7.09
N HIS A 117 -36.81 -34.56 8.32
CA HIS A 117 -35.89 -33.46 8.63
C HIS A 117 -34.57 -33.99 9.21
N PRO A 118 -33.40 -33.60 8.68
CA PRO A 118 -32.09 -34.11 9.14
C PRO A 118 -31.83 -33.98 10.64
N SER A 119 -31.05 -34.91 11.18
CA SER A 119 -30.59 -34.87 12.57
C SER A 119 -29.64 -33.69 12.81
N PHE A 120 -29.48 -33.30 14.09
CA PHE A 120 -28.49 -32.28 14.46
C PHE A 120 -27.05 -32.68 14.08
N VAL A 121 -26.74 -33.98 14.07
CA VAL A 121 -25.42 -34.49 13.67
C VAL A 121 -25.24 -34.31 12.17
N SER A 122 -26.21 -34.75 11.36
CA SER A 122 -26.19 -34.66 9.90
C SER A 122 -26.14 -33.20 9.42
N TYR A 123 -26.92 -32.29 10.03
CA TYR A 123 -26.79 -30.85 9.78
C TYR A 123 -25.39 -30.32 10.13
N SER A 124 -24.81 -30.73 11.27
CA SER A 124 -23.45 -30.31 11.65
C SER A 124 -22.37 -30.88 10.72
N SER A 125 -22.56 -32.06 10.15
CA SER A 125 -21.65 -32.70 9.19
C SER A 125 -21.73 -32.04 7.81
N LEU A 126 -22.93 -31.80 7.29
CA LEU A 126 -23.18 -31.08 6.03
C LEU A 126 -22.57 -29.67 6.05
N ILE A 127 -22.85 -28.89 7.11
CA ILE A 127 -22.32 -27.53 7.27
C ILE A 127 -20.79 -27.54 7.37
N ALA A 128 -20.19 -28.56 7.99
CA ALA A 128 -18.74 -28.73 8.03
C ALA A 128 -18.15 -29.06 6.65
N ALA A 129 -18.73 -30.03 5.94
CA ALA A 129 -18.25 -30.49 4.64
C ALA A 129 -18.34 -29.40 3.56
N LEU A 130 -19.51 -28.74 3.46
CA LEU A 130 -19.69 -27.54 2.62
C LEU A 130 -18.71 -26.42 2.98
N GLY A 131 -18.42 -26.24 4.28
CA GLY A 131 -17.44 -25.28 4.77
C GLY A 131 -16.00 -25.60 4.36
N SER A 132 -15.59 -26.88 4.39
CA SER A 132 -14.26 -27.31 3.94
C SER A 132 -14.08 -27.20 2.42
N VAL A 133 -15.10 -27.54 1.62
CA VAL A 133 -15.10 -27.32 0.16
C VAL A 133 -15.19 -25.82 -0.17
N GLY A 134 -15.78 -25.03 0.72
CA GLY A 134 -15.89 -23.57 0.59
C GLY A 134 -17.17 -23.08 -0.06
N ARG A 135 -18.22 -23.91 -0.10
CA ARG A 135 -19.58 -23.59 -0.57
C ARG A 135 -20.35 -22.82 0.52
N THR A 136 -19.80 -21.68 0.92
CA THR A 136 -20.23 -20.91 2.10
C THR A 136 -21.69 -20.43 2.04
N SER A 137 -22.19 -20.09 0.86
CA SER A 137 -23.58 -19.66 0.67
C SER A 137 -24.60 -20.78 0.93
N GLU A 138 -24.24 -22.02 0.58
CA GLU A 138 -25.07 -23.21 0.86
C GLU A 138 -24.99 -23.58 2.34
N ALA A 139 -23.83 -23.41 2.98
CA ALA A 139 -23.68 -23.58 4.42
C ALA A 139 -24.50 -22.57 5.25
N ASP A 140 -24.60 -21.29 4.85
CA ASP A 140 -25.54 -20.33 5.48
C ASP A 140 -26.99 -20.76 5.24
N ALA A 141 -27.35 -21.18 4.01
CA ALA A 141 -28.71 -21.60 3.69
C ALA A 141 -29.20 -22.77 4.58
N ILE A 142 -28.39 -23.83 4.73
CA ILE A 142 -28.69 -24.97 5.61
C ILE A 142 -28.72 -24.55 7.10
N PHE A 143 -27.89 -23.57 7.50
CA PHE A 143 -27.95 -23.03 8.85
C PHE A 143 -29.25 -22.23 9.12
N GLN A 144 -29.72 -21.42 8.16
CA GLN A 144 -31.03 -20.74 8.27
C GLN A 144 -32.19 -21.75 8.27
N GLU A 145 -32.09 -22.82 7.48
CA GLU A 145 -33.08 -23.92 7.45
C GLU A 145 -33.17 -24.64 8.81
N MET A 146 -32.01 -24.98 9.42
CA MET A 146 -31.96 -25.55 10.77
C MET A 146 -32.59 -24.61 11.81
N LEU A 147 -32.36 -23.28 11.72
CA LEU A 147 -33.01 -22.29 12.59
C LEU A 147 -34.54 -22.28 12.40
N CYS A 148 -35.03 -22.37 11.15
CA CYS A 148 -36.46 -22.46 10.83
C CYS A 148 -37.10 -23.75 11.35
N SER A 149 -36.36 -24.87 11.43
CA SER A 149 -36.84 -26.16 11.95
C SER A 149 -37.13 -26.22 13.46
N SER A 150 -37.13 -25.07 14.16
CA SER A 150 -37.33 -24.88 15.61
C SER A 150 -36.25 -25.47 16.54
N ARG A 151 -35.20 -26.10 15.98
CA ARG A 151 -34.12 -26.75 16.74
C ARG A 151 -33.03 -25.73 17.13
N LYS A 152 -32.83 -25.49 18.43
CA LYS A 152 -31.80 -24.57 18.92
C LYS A 152 -30.38 -25.08 18.55
N PRO A 153 -29.57 -24.30 17.80
CA PRO A 153 -28.21 -24.71 17.44
C PRO A 153 -27.26 -24.70 18.65
N ARG A 154 -26.33 -25.66 18.71
CA ARG A 154 -25.25 -25.69 19.71
C ARG A 154 -24.02 -24.93 19.19
N ILE A 155 -23.22 -24.35 20.11
CA ILE A 155 -21.99 -23.57 19.83
C ILE A 155 -21.06 -24.19 18.79
N LYS A 156 -20.95 -25.53 18.72
CA LYS A 156 -20.13 -26.25 17.73
C LYS A 156 -20.49 -25.88 16.28
N VAL A 157 -21.76 -25.69 15.94
CA VAL A 157 -22.16 -25.34 14.55
C VAL A 157 -21.80 -23.90 14.22
N PHE A 158 -21.95 -22.97 15.17
CA PHE A 158 -21.46 -21.59 15.02
C PHE A 158 -19.95 -21.55 14.84
N ASN A 159 -19.18 -22.31 15.63
CA ASN A 159 -17.72 -22.41 15.49
C ASN A 159 -17.31 -22.97 14.11
N ILE A 160 -18.04 -23.94 13.56
CA ILE A 160 -17.82 -24.45 12.20
C ILE A 160 -18.07 -23.36 11.15
N LEU A 161 -19.19 -22.61 11.25
CA LEU A 161 -19.53 -21.53 10.32
C LEU A 161 -18.57 -20.34 10.40
N LEU A 162 -18.20 -19.91 11.60
CA LEU A 162 -17.18 -18.87 11.81
C LEU A 162 -15.86 -19.29 11.17
N ARG A 163 -15.36 -20.51 11.45
CA ARG A 163 -14.14 -21.04 10.85
C ARG A 163 -14.23 -21.13 9.31
N SER A 164 -15.39 -21.44 8.75
CA SER A 164 -15.67 -21.47 7.31
C SER A 164 -15.63 -20.07 6.68
N PHE A 165 -16.43 -19.12 7.18
CA PHE A 165 -16.56 -17.77 6.63
C PHE A 165 -15.26 -16.97 6.78
N LEU A 166 -14.58 -17.08 7.92
CA LEU A 166 -13.32 -16.39 8.19
C LEU A 166 -12.18 -16.90 7.29
N ARG A 167 -12.10 -18.22 7.02
CA ARG A 167 -11.15 -18.80 6.03
C ARG A 167 -11.36 -18.31 4.60
N LYS A 168 -12.57 -17.83 4.25
CA LYS A 168 -12.88 -17.20 2.96
C LYS A 168 -12.89 -15.67 3.01
N GLY A 169 -12.53 -15.06 4.15
CA GLY A 169 -12.49 -13.60 4.32
C GLY A 169 -13.88 -12.93 4.39
N LEU A 170 -14.96 -13.69 4.56
CA LEU A 170 -16.35 -13.20 4.52
C LEU A 170 -16.78 -12.55 5.83
N LEU A 171 -16.08 -11.49 6.25
CA LEU A 171 -16.24 -10.77 7.52
C LEU A 171 -17.71 -10.49 7.88
N ARG A 172 -18.47 -9.86 6.96
CA ARG A 172 -19.89 -9.50 7.20
C ARG A 172 -20.78 -10.69 7.58
N LEU A 173 -20.46 -11.90 7.12
CA LEU A 173 -21.18 -13.12 7.51
C LEU A 173 -20.68 -13.67 8.85
N ALA A 174 -19.38 -13.58 9.15
CA ALA A 174 -18.86 -13.92 10.46
C ALA A 174 -19.42 -12.97 11.55
N ASP A 175 -19.48 -11.67 11.29
CA ASP A 175 -20.08 -10.68 12.19
C ASP A 175 -21.58 -10.97 12.44
N LYS A 176 -22.34 -11.30 11.38
CA LYS A 176 -23.74 -11.77 11.49
C LYS A 176 -23.86 -13.01 12.38
N VAL A 177 -22.94 -13.97 12.27
CA VAL A 177 -22.92 -15.18 13.12
C VAL A 177 -22.52 -14.87 14.57
N LEU A 178 -21.63 -13.89 14.81
CA LEU A 178 -21.28 -13.41 16.13
C LEU A 178 -22.43 -12.66 16.82
N MET A 179 -23.20 -11.86 16.07
CA MET A 179 -24.43 -11.22 16.57
C MET A 179 -25.49 -12.27 16.91
N LEU A 180 -25.72 -13.25 16.03
CA LEU A 180 -26.68 -14.34 16.28
C LEU A 180 -26.31 -15.19 17.51
N LEU A 181 -25.03 -15.31 17.88
CA LEU A 181 -24.62 -15.94 19.14
C LEU A 181 -25.09 -15.12 20.37
N ASP A 182 -24.93 -13.80 20.34
CA ASP A 182 -25.37 -12.91 21.42
C ASP A 182 -26.91 -12.85 21.50
N ASP A 183 -27.59 -12.69 20.35
CA ASP A 183 -29.07 -12.63 20.25
C ASP A 183 -29.75 -13.91 20.75
N LEU A 184 -29.13 -15.09 20.51
CA LEU A 184 -29.64 -16.39 20.97
C LEU A 184 -29.15 -16.76 22.39
N ALA A 185 -28.39 -15.88 23.05
CA ALA A 185 -27.78 -16.08 24.37
C ALA A 185 -26.99 -17.40 24.47
N VAL A 186 -26.14 -17.68 23.48
CA VAL A 186 -25.27 -18.86 23.45
C VAL A 186 -23.84 -18.44 23.83
N ASP A 187 -23.39 -18.86 25.02
CA ASP A 187 -22.07 -18.53 25.54
C ASP A 187 -20.94 -18.95 24.58
N ARG A 188 -20.02 -18.01 24.33
CA ARG A 188 -18.79 -18.26 23.55
C ARG A 188 -17.84 -19.13 24.37
N ASN A 189 -17.20 -20.10 23.72
CA ASN A 189 -16.23 -20.98 24.37
C ASN A 189 -14.79 -20.65 23.94
N GLN A 190 -13.81 -21.34 24.54
CA GLN A 190 -12.39 -21.25 24.19
C GLN A 190 -12.15 -21.36 22.67
N GLU A 191 -12.77 -22.34 22.00
CA GLU A 191 -12.62 -22.56 20.57
C GLU A 191 -13.14 -21.36 19.74
N THR A 192 -14.24 -20.71 20.15
CA THR A 192 -14.75 -19.51 19.49
C THR A 192 -13.70 -18.39 19.47
N TYR A 193 -13.00 -18.19 20.59
CA TYR A 193 -11.93 -17.18 20.68
C TYR A 193 -10.67 -17.61 19.92
N GLU A 194 -10.32 -18.90 19.94
CA GLU A 194 -9.19 -19.43 19.18
C GLU A 194 -9.40 -19.32 17.65
N ILE A 195 -10.63 -19.48 17.15
CA ILE A 195 -10.99 -19.26 15.74
C ILE A 195 -10.84 -17.78 15.35
N LEU A 196 -11.36 -16.86 16.18
CA LEU A 196 -11.26 -15.42 15.93
C LEU A 196 -9.79 -14.96 15.95
N LEU A 197 -9.02 -15.44 16.91
CA LEU A 197 -7.60 -15.14 17.05
C LEU A 197 -6.77 -15.74 15.91
N GLU A 198 -7.05 -16.97 15.46
CA GLU A 198 -6.43 -17.54 14.26
C GLU A 198 -6.66 -16.66 13.03
N TYR A 199 -7.87 -16.13 12.85
CA TYR A 199 -8.20 -15.24 11.74
C TYR A 199 -7.51 -13.88 11.85
N TYR A 200 -7.65 -13.15 12.97
CA TYR A 200 -7.08 -11.80 13.08
C TYR A 200 -5.55 -11.81 12.97
N VAL A 201 -4.88 -12.84 13.49
CA VAL A 201 -3.44 -13.05 13.29
C VAL A 201 -3.10 -13.31 11.82
N SER A 202 -3.84 -14.19 11.15
CA SER A 202 -3.65 -14.46 9.71
C SER A 202 -3.93 -13.25 8.81
N ALA A 203 -4.77 -12.32 9.28
CA ALA A 203 -5.06 -11.04 8.63
C ALA A 203 -4.12 -9.89 9.07
N GLY A 204 -3.12 -10.16 9.93
CA GLY A 204 -2.17 -9.18 10.46
C GLY A 204 -2.76 -8.15 11.44
N ARG A 205 -4.03 -8.28 11.82
CA ARG A 205 -4.80 -7.29 12.61
C ARG A 205 -4.40 -7.32 14.09
N LEU A 206 -3.39 -6.50 14.42
CA LEU A 206 -2.75 -6.49 15.72
C LEU A 206 -3.67 -6.00 16.85
N GLU A 207 -4.39 -4.90 16.65
CA GLU A 207 -5.27 -4.33 17.68
C GLU A 207 -6.46 -5.24 18.01
N ASP A 208 -7.12 -5.80 17.00
CA ASP A 208 -8.23 -6.74 17.18
C ASP A 208 -7.80 -8.02 17.88
N THR A 209 -6.59 -8.51 17.58
CA THR A 209 -6.02 -9.67 18.28
C THR A 209 -5.83 -9.37 19.77
N TRP A 210 -5.29 -8.19 20.11
CA TRP A 210 -5.16 -7.77 21.51
C TRP A 210 -6.49 -7.51 22.20
N LEU A 211 -7.52 -7.05 21.47
CA LEU A 211 -8.88 -6.94 21.98
C LEU A 211 -9.48 -8.31 22.32
N ILE A 212 -9.28 -9.33 21.48
CA ILE A 212 -9.68 -10.71 21.77
C ILE A 212 -8.91 -11.29 22.96
N VAL A 213 -7.59 -11.12 23.03
CA VAL A 213 -6.77 -11.56 24.20
C VAL A 213 -7.22 -10.87 25.49
N ALA A 214 -7.53 -9.57 25.45
CA ALA A 214 -8.05 -8.83 26.59
C ALA A 214 -9.47 -9.28 26.99
N LYS A 215 -10.30 -9.72 26.02
CA LYS A 215 -11.61 -10.33 26.30
C LYS A 215 -11.46 -11.71 26.95
N MET A 216 -10.56 -12.56 26.44
CA MET A 216 -10.23 -13.86 27.06
C MET A 216 -9.72 -13.69 28.51
N ARG A 217 -8.76 -12.78 28.75
CA ARG A 217 -8.27 -12.46 30.11
C ARG A 217 -9.40 -11.99 31.05
N ARG A 218 -10.37 -11.21 30.54
CA ARG A 218 -11.52 -10.70 31.32
C ARG A 218 -12.55 -11.78 31.64
N GLU A 219 -12.82 -12.68 30.70
CA GLU A 219 -13.75 -13.81 30.85
C GLU A 219 -13.09 -15.03 31.51
N SER A 220 -11.86 -14.87 32.04
CA SER A 220 -11.09 -15.92 32.74
C SER A 220 -10.73 -17.14 31.89
N TYR A 221 -10.69 -17.00 30.57
CA TYR A 221 -10.26 -18.05 29.65
C TYR A 221 -8.72 -18.19 29.64
N PRO A 222 -8.16 -19.41 29.77
CA PRO A 222 -6.73 -19.61 29.88
C PRO A 222 -5.99 -19.33 28.56
N LEU A 223 -4.92 -18.53 28.65
CA LEU A 223 -3.98 -18.33 27.56
C LEU A 223 -3.06 -19.56 27.46
N ASN A 224 -3.35 -20.43 26.51
CA ASN A 224 -2.60 -21.66 26.27
C ASN A 224 -1.47 -21.46 25.23
N SER A 225 -0.70 -22.53 24.99
CA SER A 225 0.37 -22.55 23.98
C SER A 225 -0.09 -22.11 22.58
N PHE A 226 -1.33 -22.42 22.17
CA PHE A 226 -1.86 -21.97 20.88
C PHE A 226 -1.95 -20.44 20.82
N VAL A 227 -2.60 -19.81 21.80
CA VAL A 227 -2.75 -18.36 21.85
C VAL A 227 -1.37 -17.66 21.87
N TYR A 228 -0.43 -18.14 22.69
CA TYR A 228 0.92 -17.59 22.72
C TYR A 228 1.69 -17.78 21.40
N SER A 229 1.62 -18.97 20.79
CA SER A 229 2.24 -19.22 19.48
C SER A 229 1.70 -18.32 18.37
N LYS A 230 0.42 -17.92 18.47
CA LYS A 230 -0.25 -17.00 17.55
C LYS A 230 0.06 -15.52 17.84
N ILE A 231 0.29 -15.13 19.09
CA ILE A 231 0.82 -13.78 19.43
C ILE A 231 2.26 -13.62 18.93
N ILE A 232 3.10 -14.67 19.05
CA ILE A 232 4.45 -14.70 18.46
C ILE A 232 4.35 -14.57 16.93
N GLU A 233 3.47 -15.34 16.28
CA GLU A 233 3.21 -15.25 14.83
C GLU A 233 2.74 -13.85 14.38
N LEU A 234 1.85 -13.20 15.13
CA LEU A 234 1.41 -11.83 14.87
C LEU A 234 2.57 -10.83 14.90
N TYR A 235 3.44 -10.91 15.91
CA TYR A 235 4.60 -10.02 16.01
C TYR A 235 5.69 -10.37 14.98
N ARG A 236 5.85 -11.64 14.61
CA ARG A 236 6.68 -12.11 13.48
C ARG A 236 6.24 -11.49 12.16
N ASP A 237 4.94 -11.33 11.94
CA ASP A 237 4.43 -10.85 10.66
C ASP A 237 4.29 -9.32 10.60
N ASN A 238 4.20 -8.64 11.75
CA ASN A 238 4.14 -7.18 11.87
C ASN A 238 5.51 -6.46 12.03
N GLY A 239 6.65 -7.12 11.76
CA GLY A 239 7.96 -6.46 11.89
C GLY A 239 8.53 -6.38 13.32
N MET A 240 7.84 -6.94 14.32
CA MET A 240 8.09 -6.68 15.75
C MET A 240 8.70 -7.87 16.51
N TRP A 241 9.57 -8.66 15.87
CA TRP A 241 10.15 -9.87 16.48
C TRP A 241 10.78 -9.66 17.86
N LYS A 242 11.42 -8.51 18.12
CA LYS A 242 11.97 -8.19 19.46
C LYS A 242 10.90 -8.10 20.56
N LYS A 243 9.64 -7.78 20.22
CA LYS A 243 8.50 -7.88 21.16
C LYS A 243 8.04 -9.33 21.32
N ALA A 244 8.12 -10.16 20.27
CA ALA A 244 7.85 -11.60 20.39
C ALA A 244 8.77 -12.27 21.41
N LEU A 245 10.04 -11.87 21.49
CA LEU A 245 10.97 -12.34 22.53
C LEU A 245 10.53 -11.94 23.95
N GLY A 246 9.98 -10.73 24.14
CA GLY A 246 9.37 -10.33 25.41
C GLY A 246 8.20 -11.24 25.83
N ILE A 247 7.41 -11.73 24.86
CA ILE A 247 6.36 -12.72 25.12
C ILE A 247 6.94 -14.08 25.53
N VAL A 248 8.14 -14.47 25.05
CA VAL A 248 8.81 -15.70 25.49
C VAL A 248 9.20 -15.62 26.97
N GLU A 249 9.61 -14.46 27.45
CA GLU A 249 9.86 -14.27 28.89
C GLU A 249 8.55 -14.17 29.70
N GLU A 250 7.48 -13.52 29.20
CA GLU A 250 6.14 -13.54 29.83
C GLU A 250 5.62 -14.98 30.04
N ILE A 251 5.81 -15.87 29.06
CA ILE A 251 5.46 -17.29 29.15
C ILE A 251 6.22 -17.98 30.29
N ARG A 252 7.51 -17.66 30.48
CA ARG A 252 8.35 -18.22 31.56
C ARG A 252 7.97 -17.66 32.92
N GLU A 253 7.69 -16.37 33.03
CA GLU A 253 7.24 -15.73 34.29
C GLU A 253 5.89 -16.29 34.77
N ILE A 254 4.98 -16.60 33.84
CA ILE A 254 3.71 -17.27 34.12
C ILE A 254 3.89 -18.76 34.48
N GLY A 255 5.10 -19.31 34.32
CA GLY A 255 5.44 -20.70 34.67
C GLY A 255 4.99 -21.75 33.65
N LEU A 256 4.58 -21.32 32.45
CA LEU A 256 4.28 -22.23 31.35
C LEU A 256 5.58 -22.79 30.78
N ARG A 257 5.67 -24.13 30.70
CA ARG A 257 6.78 -24.77 29.98
C ARG A 257 6.64 -24.48 28.49
N LEU A 258 7.75 -24.11 27.86
CA LEU A 258 7.84 -24.00 26.41
C LEU A 258 7.55 -25.39 25.81
N ASP A 259 6.63 -25.44 24.86
CA ASP A 259 6.32 -26.66 24.12
C ASP A 259 6.86 -26.58 22.68
N LYS A 260 6.74 -27.71 21.99
CA LYS A 260 7.11 -27.88 20.58
C LYS A 260 6.53 -26.81 19.64
N ARG A 261 5.32 -26.30 19.93
CA ARG A 261 4.63 -25.30 19.11
C ARG A 261 5.23 -23.93 19.32
N ILE A 262 5.49 -23.56 20.58
CA ILE A 262 6.16 -22.30 20.93
C ILE A 262 7.60 -22.28 20.39
N PHE A 263 8.38 -23.35 20.59
CA PHE A 263 9.72 -23.47 20.01
C PHE A 263 9.72 -23.31 18.48
N ASN A 264 8.82 -24.01 17.77
CA ASN A 264 8.70 -23.88 16.31
C ASN A 264 8.34 -22.45 15.86
N SER A 265 7.44 -21.76 16.58
CA SER A 265 7.12 -20.35 16.30
C SER A 265 8.30 -19.40 16.54
N ILE A 266 9.14 -19.64 17.54
CA ILE A 266 10.33 -18.82 17.82
C ILE A 266 11.42 -19.06 16.75
N ILE A 267 11.71 -20.32 16.41
CA ILE A 267 12.72 -20.70 15.41
C ILE A 267 12.34 -20.14 14.03
N ASP A 268 11.07 -20.25 13.61
CA ASP A 268 10.58 -19.65 12.37
C ASP A 268 10.58 -18.10 12.42
N THR A 269 10.45 -17.50 13.62
CA THR A 269 10.57 -16.05 13.79
C THR A 269 12.01 -15.58 13.60
N PHE A 270 12.99 -16.16 14.29
CA PHE A 270 14.41 -15.81 14.09
C PHE A 270 14.85 -16.05 12.64
N GLY A 271 14.47 -17.19 12.07
CA GLY A 271 14.77 -17.51 10.67
C GLY A 271 14.17 -16.52 9.66
N LYS A 272 12.95 -16.02 9.89
CA LYS A 272 12.32 -15.00 9.02
C LYS A 272 13.04 -13.65 9.04
N TYR A 273 13.79 -13.33 10.10
CA TYR A 273 14.55 -12.08 10.23
C TYR A 273 16.05 -12.20 9.95
N GLY A 274 16.55 -13.41 9.67
CA GLY A 274 17.95 -13.66 9.32
C GLY A 274 18.88 -13.94 10.51
N GLU A 275 18.35 -13.98 11.73
CA GLU A 275 19.09 -14.28 12.96
C GLU A 275 19.29 -15.82 13.09
N LEU A 276 19.96 -16.42 12.10
CA LEU A 276 20.07 -17.88 11.97
C LEU A 276 20.86 -18.55 13.12
N GLY A 277 21.78 -17.83 13.76
CA GLY A 277 22.47 -18.32 14.96
C GLY A 277 21.51 -18.57 16.12
N GLU A 278 20.71 -17.56 16.48
CA GLU A 278 19.65 -17.65 17.51
C GLU A 278 18.61 -18.74 17.17
N ALA A 279 18.29 -18.94 15.89
CA ALA A 279 17.41 -20.02 15.44
C ALA A 279 17.98 -21.42 15.72
N LEU A 280 19.31 -21.60 15.57
CA LEU A 280 20.01 -22.84 15.91
C LEU A 280 20.22 -23.00 17.41
N GLU A 281 20.53 -21.95 18.16
CA GLU A 281 20.61 -22.00 19.63
C GLU A 281 19.27 -22.41 20.27
N MET A 282 18.15 -21.89 19.74
CA MET A 282 16.81 -22.32 20.17
C MET A 282 16.47 -23.76 19.76
N PHE A 283 17.04 -24.29 18.67
CA PHE A 283 16.90 -25.68 18.24
C PHE A 283 17.69 -26.64 19.15
N ASP A 284 18.94 -26.29 19.50
CA ASP A 284 19.73 -27.05 20.45
C ASP A 284 19.13 -26.97 21.87
N LYS A 285 18.58 -25.83 22.27
CA LYS A 285 17.84 -25.71 23.53
C LYS A 285 16.58 -26.60 23.55
N MET A 286 15.84 -26.67 22.45
CA MET A 286 14.70 -27.57 22.30
C MET A 286 15.11 -29.04 22.49
N ARG A 287 16.26 -29.44 21.91
CA ARG A 287 16.86 -30.77 22.09
C ARG A 287 17.30 -31.01 23.55
N GLN A 288 17.95 -30.04 24.19
CA GLN A 288 18.41 -30.11 25.58
C GLN A 288 17.26 -30.21 26.60
N GLU A 289 16.14 -29.53 26.35
CA GLU A 289 14.91 -29.64 27.15
C GLU A 289 14.14 -30.97 26.90
N GLY A 290 14.69 -31.87 26.06
CA GLY A 290 14.15 -33.20 25.78
C GLY A 290 13.00 -33.22 24.76
N ILE A 291 12.74 -32.09 24.10
CA ILE A 291 11.64 -31.94 23.14
C ILE A 291 12.13 -32.35 21.76
N LYS A 292 11.70 -33.51 21.27
CA LYS A 292 12.07 -33.96 19.91
C LYS A 292 11.54 -32.98 18.84
N PRO A 293 12.40 -32.51 17.91
CA PRO A 293 11.97 -31.78 16.72
C PRO A 293 10.92 -32.51 15.88
N ASP A 294 10.25 -31.79 14.99
CA ASP A 294 9.48 -32.40 13.90
C ASP A 294 9.71 -31.70 12.56
N PHE A 295 9.04 -32.20 11.54
CA PHE A 295 9.02 -31.62 10.20
C PHE A 295 8.80 -30.11 10.20
N ARG A 296 8.02 -29.51 11.14
CA ARG A 296 7.87 -28.04 11.15
C ARG A 296 9.13 -27.34 11.66
N THR A 297 9.84 -27.92 12.63
CA THR A 297 11.13 -27.43 13.11
C THR A 297 12.15 -27.43 11.97
N TRP A 298 12.35 -28.59 11.34
CA TRP A 298 13.31 -28.78 10.25
C TRP A 298 12.95 -27.98 9.00
N ASN A 299 11.70 -28.05 8.54
CA ASN A 299 11.23 -27.32 7.36
C ASN A 299 11.38 -25.79 7.52
N SER A 300 11.42 -25.28 8.75
CA SER A 300 11.63 -23.85 8.99
C SER A 300 13.11 -23.49 8.96
N LEU A 301 13.96 -24.22 9.69
CA LEU A 301 15.42 -24.02 9.63
C LEU A 301 15.95 -24.12 8.20
N ILE A 302 15.65 -25.22 7.50
CA ILE A 302 16.12 -25.47 6.13
C ILE A 302 15.64 -24.36 5.18
N ARG A 303 14.36 -23.97 5.23
CA ARG A 303 13.81 -22.87 4.41
C ARG A 303 14.57 -21.55 4.60
N TRP A 304 14.82 -21.18 5.85
CA TRP A 304 15.46 -19.90 6.15
C TRP A 304 16.96 -19.94 5.82
N HIS A 305 17.67 -21.05 6.09
CA HIS A 305 19.06 -21.21 5.65
C HIS A 305 19.21 -21.16 4.12
N CYS A 306 18.34 -21.81 3.35
CA CYS A 306 18.32 -21.65 1.88
C CYS A 306 18.12 -20.18 1.46
N LYS A 307 17.09 -19.52 2.00
CA LYS A 307 16.74 -18.14 1.62
C LYS A 307 17.85 -17.11 1.88
N TYR A 308 18.65 -17.31 2.93
CA TYR A 308 19.79 -16.45 3.26
C TYR A 308 21.12 -16.95 2.67
N GLY A 309 21.10 -17.94 1.79
CA GLY A 309 22.29 -18.43 1.06
C GLY A 309 23.21 -19.38 1.83
N HIS A 310 22.84 -19.78 3.07
CA HIS A 310 23.60 -20.71 3.89
C HIS A 310 23.31 -22.17 3.49
N LEU A 311 23.57 -22.48 2.22
CA LEU A 311 23.07 -23.68 1.54
C LEU A 311 23.72 -24.98 2.04
N ASP A 312 25.01 -24.96 2.38
CA ASP A 312 25.69 -26.15 2.93
C ASP A 312 25.10 -26.57 4.28
N THR A 313 24.86 -25.63 5.20
CA THR A 313 24.15 -25.91 6.45
C THR A 313 22.70 -26.35 6.23
N ALA A 314 22.02 -25.86 5.18
CA ALA A 314 20.70 -26.34 4.82
C ALA A 314 20.71 -27.81 4.36
N ILE A 315 21.77 -28.24 3.66
CA ILE A 315 21.99 -29.64 3.24
C ILE A 315 22.35 -30.52 4.44
N GLU A 316 23.21 -30.03 5.35
CA GLU A 316 23.54 -30.72 6.61
C GLU A 316 22.28 -30.98 7.45
N LEU A 317 21.45 -29.96 7.66
CA LEU A 317 20.17 -30.07 8.39
C LEU A 317 19.15 -30.97 7.67
N PHE A 318 19.14 -30.98 6.33
CA PHE A 318 18.29 -31.87 5.53
C PHE A 318 18.71 -33.34 5.66
N ASN A 319 20.01 -33.61 5.65
CA ASN A 319 20.55 -34.96 5.88
C ASN A 319 20.31 -35.42 7.33
N GLU A 320 20.55 -34.57 8.34
CA GLU A 320 20.29 -34.90 9.75
C GLU A 320 18.78 -35.16 10.00
N MET A 321 17.89 -34.43 9.32
CA MET A 321 16.44 -34.69 9.33
C MET A 321 16.13 -36.10 8.79
N GLN A 322 16.71 -36.48 7.65
CA GLN A 322 16.51 -37.80 7.03
C GLN A 322 17.09 -38.94 7.87
N ASP A 323 18.23 -38.73 8.54
CA ASP A 323 18.87 -39.73 9.39
C ASP A 323 18.13 -39.94 10.72
N GLN A 324 17.37 -38.93 11.19
CA GLN A 324 16.37 -39.10 12.25
C GLN A 324 15.07 -39.78 11.76
N GLY A 325 15.01 -40.24 10.51
CA GLY A 325 13.86 -40.94 9.93
C GLY A 325 12.67 -40.03 9.62
N LEU A 326 12.87 -38.70 9.59
CA LEU A 326 11.82 -37.74 9.26
C LEU A 326 11.93 -37.38 7.77
N TYR A 327 10.87 -37.64 7.00
CA TYR A 327 10.87 -37.27 5.58
C TYR A 327 10.48 -35.80 5.38
N PRO A 328 11.23 -35.02 4.57
CA PRO A 328 10.88 -33.62 4.29
C PRO A 328 9.56 -33.47 3.52
N ASP A 329 8.89 -32.34 3.72
CA ASP A 329 7.73 -31.92 2.90
C ASP A 329 8.20 -31.72 1.44
N PRO A 330 7.45 -32.17 0.41
CA PRO A 330 7.75 -31.88 -1.00
C PRO A 330 8.08 -30.40 -1.30
N LYS A 331 7.49 -29.46 -0.55
CA LYS A 331 7.81 -28.01 -0.65
C LYS A 331 9.25 -27.69 -0.25
N ILE A 332 9.83 -28.43 0.69
CA ILE A 332 11.23 -28.25 1.11
C ILE A 332 12.19 -28.88 0.11
N PHE A 333 11.87 -30.04 -0.47
CA PHE A 333 12.61 -30.57 -1.62
C PHE A 333 12.69 -29.53 -2.74
N ILE A 334 11.55 -28.95 -3.13
CA ILE A 334 11.49 -27.88 -4.14
C ILE A 334 12.36 -26.68 -3.73
N ILE A 335 12.20 -26.17 -2.51
CA ILE A 335 12.97 -25.00 -2.03
C ILE A 335 14.49 -25.24 -2.07
N ILE A 336 14.99 -26.39 -1.62
CA ILE A 336 16.42 -26.71 -1.68
C ILE A 336 16.89 -26.77 -3.14
N ILE A 337 16.14 -27.46 -4.01
CA ILE A 337 16.54 -27.66 -5.40
C ILE A 337 16.54 -26.35 -6.18
N THR A 338 15.55 -25.47 -5.98
CA THR A 338 15.56 -24.13 -6.60
C THR A 338 16.83 -23.33 -6.23
N HIS A 339 17.21 -23.29 -4.95
CA HIS A 339 18.41 -22.56 -4.53
C HIS A 339 19.72 -23.27 -4.97
N LEU A 340 19.73 -24.61 -5.08
CA LEU A 340 20.86 -25.34 -5.69
C LEU A 340 21.04 -25.03 -7.18
N VAL A 341 19.93 -24.84 -7.91
CA VAL A 341 19.94 -24.48 -9.34
C VAL A 341 20.40 -23.04 -9.54
N GLU A 342 19.92 -22.09 -8.73
CA GLU A 342 20.40 -20.70 -8.73
C GLU A 342 21.91 -20.60 -8.48
N GLN A 343 22.48 -21.53 -7.70
CA GLN A 343 23.92 -21.64 -7.43
C GLN A 343 24.66 -22.61 -8.37
N GLY A 344 23.99 -23.20 -9.38
CA GLY A 344 24.58 -24.12 -10.36
C GLY A 344 25.15 -25.44 -9.79
N ARG A 345 24.77 -25.85 -8.57
CA ARG A 345 25.34 -27.00 -7.84
C ARG A 345 24.70 -28.34 -8.24
N TRP A 346 24.65 -28.60 -9.55
CA TRP A 346 23.94 -29.72 -10.19
C TRP A 346 24.19 -31.09 -9.57
N ALA A 347 25.45 -31.51 -9.38
CA ALA A 347 25.78 -32.83 -8.85
C ALA A 347 25.20 -33.12 -7.44
N VAL A 348 24.90 -32.07 -6.65
CA VAL A 348 24.24 -32.21 -5.35
C VAL A 348 22.75 -32.49 -5.52
N ILE A 349 22.10 -31.90 -6.53
CA ILE A 349 20.71 -32.18 -6.89
C ILE A 349 20.58 -33.64 -7.32
N ASP A 350 21.47 -34.08 -8.22
CA ASP A 350 21.48 -35.44 -8.76
C ASP A 350 21.62 -36.46 -7.59
N THR A 351 22.55 -36.20 -6.65
CA THR A 351 22.72 -36.97 -5.41
C THR A 351 21.46 -36.99 -4.51
N ILE A 352 20.73 -35.87 -4.40
CA ILE A 352 19.50 -35.78 -3.60
C ILE A 352 18.36 -36.58 -4.26
N LEU A 353 18.28 -36.59 -5.59
CA LEU A 353 17.27 -37.34 -6.34
C LEU A 353 17.53 -38.86 -6.28
N GLU A 354 18.78 -39.30 -6.40
CA GLU A 354 19.17 -40.70 -6.19
C GLU A 354 18.81 -41.18 -4.76
N ASN A 355 19.08 -40.36 -3.74
CA ASN A 355 18.71 -40.67 -2.35
C ASN A 355 17.18 -40.73 -2.14
N MET A 356 16.40 -39.89 -2.84
CA MET A 356 14.93 -39.92 -2.82
C MET A 356 14.38 -41.19 -3.49
N GLN A 357 14.95 -41.60 -4.63
CA GLN A 357 14.56 -42.83 -5.33
C GLN A 357 14.93 -44.08 -4.53
N GLY A 358 16.18 -44.17 -4.05
CA GLY A 358 16.68 -45.33 -3.29
C GLY A 358 15.99 -45.57 -1.95
N ARG A 359 15.30 -44.55 -1.39
CA ARG A 359 14.46 -44.67 -0.18
C ARG A 359 12.97 -44.93 -0.49
N GLY A 360 12.59 -45.16 -1.75
CA GLY A 360 11.30 -45.73 -2.15
C GLY A 360 10.12 -44.77 -2.31
N HIS A 361 10.35 -43.45 -2.40
CA HIS A 361 9.29 -42.43 -2.43
C HIS A 361 8.64 -42.20 -3.82
N HIS A 362 8.34 -43.30 -4.51
CA HIS A 362 7.80 -43.41 -5.88
C HIS A 362 6.34 -42.93 -6.07
N LYS A 363 5.93 -41.88 -5.35
CA LYS A 363 4.57 -41.30 -5.39
C LYS A 363 4.59 -39.78 -5.33
N SER A 364 5.76 -39.17 -5.53
CA SER A 364 5.98 -37.73 -5.34
C SER A 364 5.94 -36.99 -6.67
N GLY A 365 4.95 -37.28 -7.52
CA GLY A 365 4.85 -36.71 -8.87
C GLY A 365 4.82 -35.17 -8.91
N ALA A 366 4.38 -34.52 -7.83
CA ALA A 366 4.46 -33.07 -7.66
C ALA A 366 5.91 -32.53 -7.59
N ILE A 367 6.89 -33.33 -7.17
CA ILE A 367 8.31 -32.97 -7.19
C ILE A 367 8.82 -33.07 -8.63
N TYR A 368 8.66 -34.21 -9.30
CA TYR A 368 9.10 -34.36 -10.69
C TYR A 368 8.43 -33.36 -11.65
N ALA A 369 7.15 -33.03 -11.47
CA ALA A 369 6.47 -32.01 -12.27
C ALA A 369 7.09 -30.60 -12.13
N VAL A 370 7.62 -30.26 -10.94
CA VAL A 370 8.35 -28.99 -10.71
C VAL A 370 9.81 -29.08 -11.20
N LEU A 371 10.43 -30.26 -11.15
CA LEU A 371 11.75 -30.49 -11.76
C LEU A 371 11.71 -30.33 -13.28
N VAL A 372 10.65 -30.79 -13.96
CA VAL A 372 10.46 -30.59 -15.41
C VAL A 372 10.45 -29.10 -15.79
N ASP A 373 9.80 -28.25 -14.98
CA ASP A 373 9.84 -26.79 -15.15
C ASP A 373 11.25 -26.23 -14.93
N ILE A 374 11.87 -26.57 -13.79
CA ILE A 374 13.20 -26.06 -13.40
C ILE A 374 14.30 -26.46 -14.40
N TYR A 375 14.38 -27.75 -14.77
CA TYR A 375 15.35 -28.24 -15.76
C TYR A 375 15.07 -27.67 -17.16
N GLY A 376 13.80 -27.55 -17.55
CA GLY A 376 13.40 -26.91 -18.80
C GLY A 376 13.85 -25.45 -18.89
N GLN A 377 13.60 -24.65 -17.85
CA GLN A 377 14.01 -23.23 -17.78
C GLN A 377 15.53 -23.06 -17.89
N HIS A 378 16.31 -24.01 -17.36
CA HIS A 378 17.78 -23.98 -17.34
C HIS A 378 18.45 -24.72 -18.50
N GLY A 379 17.68 -25.28 -19.44
CA GLY A 379 18.21 -25.93 -20.64
C GLY A 379 18.71 -27.37 -20.46
N ARG A 380 18.41 -28.03 -19.33
CA ARG A 380 18.78 -29.42 -19.05
C ARG A 380 17.70 -30.39 -19.57
N PHE A 381 17.65 -30.54 -20.89
CA PHE A 381 16.55 -31.24 -21.58
C PHE A 381 16.50 -32.75 -21.31
N GLU A 382 17.65 -33.42 -21.30
CA GLU A 382 17.74 -34.86 -21.05
C GLU A 382 17.24 -35.22 -19.64
N ASP A 383 17.51 -34.36 -18.66
CA ASP A 383 17.05 -34.50 -17.28
C ASP A 383 15.55 -34.22 -17.10
N ALA A 384 15.01 -33.26 -17.87
CA ALA A 384 13.57 -33.02 -17.92
C ALA A 384 12.81 -34.20 -18.55
N GLU A 385 13.34 -34.79 -19.62
CA GLU A 385 12.80 -36.01 -20.24
C GLU A 385 12.95 -37.22 -19.31
N TYR A 386 14.05 -37.34 -18.55
CA TYR A 386 14.21 -38.35 -17.50
C TYR A 386 13.16 -38.21 -16.37
N CYS A 387 12.86 -36.98 -15.93
CA CYS A 387 11.80 -36.72 -14.95
C CYS A 387 10.41 -37.11 -15.49
N LEU A 388 10.12 -36.83 -16.77
CA LEU A 388 8.89 -37.27 -17.43
C LEU A 388 8.78 -38.79 -17.57
N ASN A 389 9.86 -39.47 -17.93
CA ASN A 389 9.88 -40.93 -18.00
C ASN A 389 9.78 -41.58 -16.62
N SER A 390 10.32 -40.94 -15.58
CA SER A 390 10.12 -41.35 -14.17
C SER A 390 8.65 -41.24 -13.77
N LEU A 391 7.97 -40.14 -14.11
CA LEU A 391 6.52 -39.98 -13.89
C LEU A 391 5.68 -41.07 -14.59
N LYS A 392 6.06 -41.49 -15.80
CA LYS A 392 5.39 -42.60 -16.52
C LYS A 392 5.57 -43.93 -15.79
N LEU A 393 6.78 -44.23 -15.31
CA LEU A 393 7.08 -45.46 -14.57
C LEU A 393 6.36 -45.53 -13.21
N GLU A 394 6.05 -44.39 -12.60
CA GLU A 394 5.25 -44.31 -11.36
C GLU A 394 3.73 -44.47 -11.57
N GLY A 395 3.26 -44.64 -12.82
CA GLY A 395 1.87 -44.97 -13.13
C GLY A 395 0.87 -43.83 -12.91
N LEU A 396 1.35 -42.58 -12.79
CA LEU A 396 0.51 -41.39 -12.68
C LEU A 396 0.02 -40.97 -14.08
N GLN A 397 -1.27 -40.68 -14.22
CA GLN A 397 -1.77 -40.09 -15.46
C GLN A 397 -1.20 -38.69 -15.65
N LEU A 398 -0.40 -38.51 -16.70
CA LEU A 398 0.17 -37.23 -17.07
C LEU A 398 -0.93 -36.27 -17.49
N SER A 399 -1.01 -35.11 -16.85
CA SER A 399 -1.95 -34.06 -17.23
C SER A 399 -1.38 -33.21 -18.38
N PRO A 400 -2.21 -32.74 -19.35
CA PRO A 400 -1.79 -31.84 -20.42
C PRO A 400 -0.99 -30.61 -19.96
N SER A 401 -1.23 -30.14 -18.73
CA SER A 401 -0.48 -29.05 -18.11
C SER A 401 1.03 -29.29 -17.98
N ILE A 402 1.49 -30.54 -17.80
CA ILE A 402 2.92 -30.86 -17.68
C ILE A 402 3.61 -30.67 -19.04
N PHE A 403 2.96 -31.11 -20.13
CA PHE A 403 3.42 -30.87 -21.50
C PHE A 403 3.41 -29.38 -21.83
N CYS A 404 2.37 -28.64 -21.43
CA CYS A 404 2.34 -27.17 -21.57
C CYS A 404 3.51 -26.49 -20.83
N VAL A 405 3.87 -26.94 -19.62
CA VAL A 405 5.01 -26.38 -18.86
C VAL A 405 6.34 -26.63 -19.60
N LEU A 406 6.60 -27.85 -20.06
CA LEU A 406 7.82 -28.16 -20.81
C LEU A 406 7.89 -27.39 -22.14
N ALA A 407 6.78 -27.36 -22.88
CA ALA A 407 6.66 -26.58 -24.11
C ALA A 407 6.85 -25.08 -23.86
N HIS A 408 6.40 -24.54 -22.72
CA HIS A 408 6.62 -23.15 -22.35
C HIS A 408 8.11 -22.85 -22.19
N ALA A 409 8.85 -23.69 -21.46
CA ALA A 409 10.28 -23.53 -21.27
C ALA A 409 11.05 -23.60 -22.61
N TYR A 410 10.73 -24.59 -23.46
CA TYR A 410 11.35 -24.74 -24.78
C TYR A 410 11.01 -23.56 -25.70
N ALA A 411 9.77 -23.07 -25.64
CA ALA A 411 9.34 -21.88 -26.37
C ALA A 411 10.06 -20.61 -25.90
N GLN A 412 10.26 -20.41 -24.59
CA GLN A 412 10.98 -19.27 -24.03
C GLN A 412 12.43 -19.21 -24.54
N GLN A 413 13.14 -20.35 -24.55
CA GLN A 413 14.51 -20.43 -25.09
C GLN A 413 14.58 -20.39 -26.63
N GLY A 414 13.44 -20.35 -27.33
CA GLY A 414 13.36 -20.29 -28.80
C GLY A 414 13.55 -21.63 -29.51
N LEU A 415 13.57 -22.75 -28.77
CA LEU A 415 13.79 -24.10 -29.26
C LEU A 415 12.50 -24.69 -29.87
N CYS A 416 12.06 -24.08 -30.97
CA CYS A 416 10.82 -24.43 -31.67
C CYS A 416 10.74 -25.93 -32.06
N GLU A 417 11.84 -26.55 -32.48
CA GLU A 417 11.85 -27.98 -32.86
C GLU A 417 11.60 -28.91 -31.66
N GLN A 418 12.21 -28.62 -30.50
CA GLN A 418 11.94 -29.38 -29.28
C GLN A 418 10.50 -29.12 -28.80
N THR A 419 10.00 -27.89 -28.95
CA THR A 419 8.60 -27.55 -28.63
C THR A 419 7.61 -28.38 -29.47
N VAL A 420 7.92 -28.64 -30.75
CA VAL A 420 7.14 -29.52 -31.62
C VAL A 420 7.24 -30.99 -31.20
N LYS A 421 8.40 -31.48 -30.73
CA LYS A 421 8.48 -32.84 -30.17
C LYS A 421 7.60 -33.03 -28.94
N VAL A 422 7.47 -32.01 -28.07
CA VAL A 422 6.56 -32.06 -26.92
C VAL A 422 5.10 -32.21 -27.36
N LEU A 423 4.70 -31.56 -28.46
CA LEU A 423 3.39 -31.79 -29.09
C LEU A 423 3.25 -33.23 -29.59
N GLN A 424 4.23 -33.73 -30.36
CA GLN A 424 4.20 -35.10 -30.92
C GLN A 424 4.14 -36.17 -29.83
N ILE A 425 4.81 -35.98 -28.69
CA ILE A 425 4.72 -36.89 -27.54
C ILE A 425 3.33 -36.79 -26.90
N MET A 426 2.77 -35.59 -26.73
CA MET A 426 1.42 -35.40 -26.19
C MET A 426 0.33 -36.07 -27.07
N GLU A 427 0.44 -35.92 -28.39
CA GLU A 427 -0.44 -36.56 -29.38
C GLU A 427 -0.29 -38.09 -29.38
N ALA A 428 0.94 -38.62 -29.28
CA ALA A 428 1.21 -40.05 -29.21
C ALA A 428 0.68 -40.73 -27.92
N GLU A 429 0.57 -39.97 -26.83
CA GLU A 429 -0.08 -40.38 -25.57
C GLU A 429 -1.62 -40.18 -25.61
N GLY A 430 -2.19 -39.79 -26.76
CA GLY A 430 -3.63 -39.69 -26.98
C GLY A 430 -4.30 -38.43 -26.39
N MET A 431 -3.53 -37.37 -26.10
CA MET A 431 -4.06 -36.11 -25.56
C MET A 431 -4.19 -35.04 -26.64
N GLU A 432 -5.40 -34.50 -26.82
CA GLU A 432 -5.67 -33.40 -27.75
C GLU A 432 -4.98 -32.09 -27.31
N PRO A 433 -4.29 -31.37 -28.21
CA PRO A 433 -3.62 -30.12 -27.87
C PRO A 433 -4.63 -29.00 -27.59
N ASN A 434 -4.50 -28.38 -26.41
CA ASN A 434 -5.31 -27.23 -26.03
C ASN A 434 -4.78 -25.92 -26.67
N LEU A 435 -5.61 -24.87 -26.68
CA LEU A 435 -5.25 -23.55 -27.22
C LEU A 435 -3.99 -22.95 -26.56
N ILE A 436 -3.70 -23.30 -25.30
CA ILE A 436 -2.50 -22.83 -24.58
C ILE A 436 -1.23 -23.42 -25.23
N MET A 437 -1.21 -24.71 -25.52
CA MET A 437 -0.11 -25.40 -26.21
C MET A 437 0.11 -24.84 -27.62
N LEU A 438 -0.97 -24.62 -28.37
CA LEU A 438 -0.89 -24.06 -29.73
C LEU A 438 -0.41 -22.59 -29.71
N ASN A 439 -0.86 -21.77 -28.75
CA ASN A 439 -0.34 -20.42 -28.53
C ASN A 439 1.15 -20.41 -28.13
N MET A 440 1.62 -21.40 -27.36
CA MET A 440 3.05 -21.54 -27.03
C MET A 440 3.90 -21.87 -28.26
N LEU A 441 3.40 -22.71 -29.17
CA LEU A 441 4.05 -23.00 -30.45
C LEU A 441 4.15 -21.76 -31.36
N ILE A 442 3.07 -20.98 -31.48
CA ILE A 442 3.09 -19.69 -32.21
C ILE A 442 4.13 -18.74 -31.59
N ASN A 443 4.25 -18.68 -30.26
CA ASN A 443 5.29 -17.90 -29.59
C ASN A 443 6.71 -18.46 -29.82
N ALA A 444 6.89 -19.78 -29.89
CA ALA A 444 8.18 -20.41 -30.16
C ALA A 444 8.68 -20.10 -31.59
N PHE A 445 7.82 -20.30 -32.58
CA PHE A 445 8.11 -19.94 -33.97
C PHE A 445 8.30 -18.41 -34.14
N GLY A 446 7.50 -17.59 -33.44
CA GLY A 446 7.64 -16.14 -33.38
C GLY A 446 8.85 -15.63 -32.57
N ASN A 447 9.46 -16.46 -31.73
CA ASN A 447 10.79 -16.23 -31.14
C ASN A 447 11.90 -16.52 -32.17
N ALA A 448 11.75 -17.61 -32.95
CA ALA A 448 12.70 -18.02 -33.98
C ALA A 448 12.60 -17.24 -35.33
N GLY A 449 11.66 -16.30 -35.47
CA GLY A 449 11.41 -15.55 -36.72
C GLY A 449 10.68 -16.36 -37.82
N ARG A 450 10.30 -17.60 -37.51
CA ARG A 450 9.66 -18.61 -38.38
C ARG A 450 8.16 -18.31 -38.54
N HIS A 451 7.87 -17.17 -39.16
CA HIS A 451 6.51 -16.60 -39.23
C HIS A 451 5.53 -17.41 -40.08
N MET A 452 5.99 -18.16 -41.09
CA MET A 452 5.09 -19.03 -41.88
C MET A 452 4.63 -20.24 -41.07
N GLU A 453 5.51 -20.81 -40.24
CA GLU A 453 5.16 -21.89 -39.32
C GLU A 453 4.27 -21.41 -38.15
N ALA A 454 4.51 -20.19 -37.65
CA ALA A 454 3.56 -19.55 -36.73
C ALA A 454 2.17 -19.36 -37.37
N GLN A 455 2.12 -19.02 -38.67
CA GLN A 455 0.88 -18.88 -39.42
C GLN A 455 0.21 -20.24 -39.74
N SER A 456 0.97 -21.32 -39.98
CA SER A 456 0.39 -22.64 -40.20
C SER A 456 -0.22 -23.23 -38.92
N ILE A 457 0.37 -23.00 -37.74
CA ILE A 457 -0.27 -23.35 -36.46
C ILE A 457 -1.55 -22.53 -36.25
N TYR A 458 -1.57 -21.25 -36.67
CA TYR A 458 -2.78 -20.43 -36.60
C TYR A 458 -3.92 -20.94 -37.52
N LEU A 459 -3.58 -21.40 -38.73
CA LEU A 459 -4.54 -22.05 -39.61
C LEU A 459 -5.05 -23.37 -39.01
N HIS A 460 -4.17 -24.17 -38.41
CA HIS A 460 -4.53 -25.42 -37.75
C HIS A 460 -5.52 -25.22 -36.58
N ILE A 461 -5.36 -24.16 -35.77
CA ILE A 461 -6.34 -23.77 -34.73
C ILE A 461 -7.75 -23.61 -35.34
N LYS A 462 -7.87 -22.94 -36.49
CA LYS A 462 -9.15 -22.77 -37.21
C LYS A 462 -9.68 -24.09 -37.77
N GLU A 463 -8.81 -24.93 -38.34
CA GLU A 463 -9.19 -26.23 -38.93
C GLU A 463 -9.71 -27.22 -37.88
N MET A 464 -9.15 -27.20 -36.66
CA MET A 464 -9.68 -27.97 -35.52
C MET A 464 -10.96 -27.38 -34.90
N GLY A 465 -11.48 -26.25 -35.41
CA GLY A 465 -12.66 -25.58 -34.87
C GLY A 465 -12.43 -24.91 -33.51
N ILE A 466 -11.18 -24.77 -33.06
CA ILE A 466 -10.83 -24.13 -31.80
C ILE A 466 -10.93 -22.61 -32.01
N THR A 467 -11.77 -21.93 -31.24
CA THR A 467 -11.90 -20.46 -31.30
C THR A 467 -10.59 -19.80 -30.82
N PRO A 468 -9.90 -18.99 -31.66
CA PRO A 468 -8.72 -18.24 -31.24
C PRO A 468 -9.06 -17.21 -30.15
N ASP A 469 -8.08 -16.86 -29.31
CA ASP A 469 -8.25 -15.86 -28.27
C ASP A 469 -7.35 -14.63 -28.47
N VAL A 470 -7.50 -13.64 -27.58
CA VAL A 470 -6.67 -12.42 -27.56
C VAL A 470 -5.18 -12.74 -27.48
N ILE A 471 -4.80 -13.85 -26.84
CA ILE A 471 -3.42 -14.31 -26.72
C ILE A 471 -2.94 -14.90 -28.06
N THR A 472 -3.76 -15.66 -28.79
CA THR A 472 -3.46 -16.15 -30.15
C THR A 472 -3.15 -14.98 -31.09
N TYR A 473 -4.07 -14.02 -31.20
CA TYR A 473 -3.92 -12.87 -32.11
C TYR A 473 -2.72 -12.01 -31.76
N SER A 474 -2.54 -11.63 -30.49
CA SER A 474 -1.41 -10.80 -30.06
C SER A 474 -0.05 -11.52 -30.20
N THR A 475 0.00 -12.83 -29.99
CA THR A 475 1.23 -13.63 -30.19
C THR A 475 1.58 -13.75 -31.67
N LEU A 476 0.60 -13.89 -32.56
CA LEU A 476 0.79 -13.93 -34.00
C LEU A 476 1.23 -12.55 -34.55
N MET A 477 0.61 -11.44 -34.12
CA MET A 477 1.06 -10.08 -34.44
C MET A 477 2.52 -9.85 -34.03
N LYS A 478 2.90 -10.28 -32.81
CA LYS A 478 4.28 -10.23 -32.29
C LYS A 478 5.27 -11.03 -33.16
N ALA A 479 4.85 -12.15 -33.74
CA ALA A 479 5.67 -12.92 -34.68
C ALA A 479 5.92 -12.14 -35.99
N PHE A 480 4.86 -11.58 -36.60
CA PHE A 480 4.98 -10.78 -37.82
C PHE A 480 5.80 -9.49 -37.63
N MET A 481 5.62 -8.79 -36.49
CA MET A 481 6.44 -7.62 -36.11
C MET A 481 7.94 -7.95 -36.10
N ARG A 482 8.34 -9.09 -35.52
CA ARG A 482 9.74 -9.54 -35.48
C ARG A 482 10.28 -9.99 -36.84
N ALA A 483 9.43 -10.63 -37.65
CA ALA A 483 9.74 -10.95 -39.05
C ALA A 483 9.80 -9.71 -39.97
N LYS A 484 9.55 -8.50 -39.43
CA LYS A 484 9.47 -7.22 -40.16
C LYS A 484 8.39 -7.19 -41.25
N LYS A 485 7.36 -8.03 -41.09
CA LYS A 485 6.15 -8.16 -41.91
C LYS A 485 5.05 -7.24 -41.39
N PHE A 486 5.36 -5.95 -41.29
CA PHE A 486 4.46 -4.94 -40.71
C PHE A 486 3.12 -4.86 -41.45
N ASP A 487 3.14 -5.12 -42.75
CA ASP A 487 2.01 -5.10 -43.67
C ASP A 487 0.88 -6.08 -43.26
N GLN A 488 1.24 -7.22 -42.63
CA GLN A 488 0.29 -8.26 -42.21
C GLN A 488 -0.25 -8.03 -40.78
N VAL A 489 0.30 -7.07 -40.03
CA VAL A 489 -0.13 -6.80 -38.64
C VAL A 489 -1.52 -6.14 -38.58
N PRO A 490 -1.87 -5.16 -39.45
CA PRO A 490 -3.24 -4.66 -39.58
C PRO A 490 -4.26 -5.72 -40.04
N GLU A 491 -3.86 -6.65 -40.92
CA GLU A 491 -4.75 -7.73 -41.42
C GLU A 491 -5.21 -8.62 -40.25
N ILE A 492 -4.26 -9.12 -39.45
CA ILE A 492 -4.53 -9.97 -38.28
C ILE A 492 -5.30 -9.21 -37.19
N TYR A 493 -5.06 -7.90 -37.02
CA TYR A 493 -5.82 -7.08 -36.06
C TYR A 493 -7.28 -6.86 -36.52
N SER A 494 -7.51 -6.62 -37.81
CA SER A 494 -8.87 -6.53 -38.38
C SER A 494 -9.62 -7.86 -38.25
N GLU A 495 -8.93 -8.99 -38.48
CA GLU A 495 -9.51 -10.32 -38.28
C GLU A 495 -9.93 -10.55 -36.81
N MET A 496 -9.09 -10.12 -35.85
CA MET A 496 -9.38 -10.16 -34.41
C MET A 496 -10.64 -9.36 -34.05
N GLU A 497 -10.80 -8.14 -34.57
CA GLU A 497 -12.02 -7.35 -34.31
C GLU A 497 -13.25 -7.98 -34.98
N SER A 498 -13.11 -8.54 -36.20
CA SER A 498 -14.21 -9.21 -36.92
C SER A 498 -14.74 -10.47 -36.24
N THR A 499 -13.91 -11.18 -35.48
CA THR A 499 -14.29 -12.37 -34.69
C THR A 499 -14.89 -12.03 -33.32
N GLY A 500 -15.00 -10.73 -32.98
CA GLY A 500 -15.55 -10.25 -31.72
C GLY A 500 -14.56 -10.29 -30.55
N CYS A 501 -13.27 -10.57 -30.79
CA CYS A 501 -12.24 -10.54 -29.77
C CYS A 501 -11.87 -9.08 -29.45
N THR A 502 -12.24 -8.60 -28.25
CA THR A 502 -11.92 -7.23 -27.81
C THR A 502 -10.40 -6.99 -27.68
N PRO A 503 -9.80 -6.03 -28.42
CA PRO A 503 -8.35 -5.83 -28.41
C PRO A 503 -7.79 -5.30 -27.07
N ASP A 504 -6.78 -5.99 -26.55
CA ASP A 504 -6.05 -5.56 -25.36
C ASP A 504 -5.20 -4.29 -25.64
N ARG A 505 -4.44 -3.86 -24.64
CA ARG A 505 -3.53 -2.72 -24.79
C ARG A 505 -2.36 -3.06 -25.74
N LYS A 506 -1.79 -4.26 -25.65
CA LYS A 506 -0.60 -4.66 -26.41
C LYS A 506 -0.89 -4.82 -27.91
N ALA A 507 -2.04 -5.37 -28.29
CA ALA A 507 -2.48 -5.47 -29.67
C ALA A 507 -2.54 -4.09 -30.34
N ARG A 508 -3.11 -3.09 -29.65
CA ARG A 508 -3.16 -1.71 -30.12
C ARG A 508 -1.79 -1.03 -30.19
N GLU A 509 -0.93 -1.24 -29.19
CA GLU A 509 0.46 -0.74 -29.22
C GLU A 509 1.27 -1.36 -30.38
N MET A 510 1.07 -2.64 -30.69
CA MET A 510 1.70 -3.31 -31.84
C MET A 510 1.14 -2.83 -33.19
N LEU A 511 -0.18 -2.62 -33.30
CA LEU A 511 -0.80 -2.04 -34.50
C LEU A 511 -0.25 -0.63 -34.78
N GLN A 512 -0.23 0.25 -33.77
CA GLN A 512 0.30 1.61 -33.90
C GLN A 512 1.78 1.60 -34.30
N SER A 513 2.57 0.69 -33.72
CA SER A 513 3.98 0.49 -34.08
C SER A 513 4.16 0.02 -35.53
N ALA A 514 3.30 -0.87 -36.03
CA ALA A 514 3.33 -1.32 -37.42
C ALA A 514 2.97 -0.19 -38.39
N LEU A 515 1.86 0.51 -38.14
CA LEU A 515 1.37 1.60 -38.98
C LEU A 515 2.39 2.74 -39.09
N MET A 516 3.02 3.16 -37.98
CA MET A 516 4.05 4.20 -37.98
C MET A 516 5.26 3.83 -38.87
N ILE A 517 5.65 2.55 -38.91
CA ILE A 517 6.75 2.06 -39.76
C ILE A 517 6.34 2.03 -41.25
N LEU A 518 5.07 1.76 -41.54
CA LEU A 518 4.54 1.80 -42.91
C LEU A 518 4.40 3.26 -43.41
N GLU A 519 3.91 4.17 -42.57
CA GLU A 519 3.85 5.61 -42.88
C GLU A 519 5.24 6.20 -43.15
N GLN A 520 6.26 5.83 -42.36
CA GLN A 520 7.65 6.24 -42.60
C GLN A 520 8.17 5.73 -43.96
N ARG A 521 7.90 4.48 -44.33
CA ARG A 521 8.26 3.94 -45.66
C ARG A 521 7.57 4.71 -46.80
N HIS A 522 6.28 5.00 -46.66
CA HIS A 522 5.54 5.76 -47.66
C HIS A 522 6.03 7.22 -47.78
N LEU A 523 6.47 7.82 -46.68
CA LEU A 523 7.12 9.15 -46.68
C LEU A 523 8.48 9.12 -47.38
N ASP A 524 9.31 8.11 -47.13
CA ASP A 524 10.61 7.92 -47.80
C ASP A 524 10.42 7.70 -49.31
N ASP A 525 9.52 6.81 -49.73
CA ASP A 525 9.22 6.56 -51.15
C ASP A 525 8.65 7.81 -51.85
N ALA A 526 7.76 8.56 -51.19
CA ALA A 526 7.23 9.81 -51.72
C ALA A 526 8.30 10.91 -51.86
N GLN A 527 9.26 10.97 -50.93
CA GLN A 527 10.44 11.84 -51.05
C GLN A 527 11.35 11.37 -52.19
N HIS A 528 11.60 10.06 -52.32
CA HIS A 528 12.43 9.50 -53.39
C HIS A 528 11.84 9.77 -54.78
N GLN A 529 10.51 9.69 -54.91
CA GLN A 529 9.78 10.00 -56.13
C GLN A 529 9.87 11.50 -56.47
N LYS A 530 9.69 12.39 -55.49
CA LYS A 530 9.94 13.84 -55.65
C LYS A 530 11.38 14.14 -56.07
N LEU A 531 12.36 13.45 -55.48
CA LEU A 531 13.78 13.64 -55.79
C LEU A 531 14.08 13.24 -57.24
N LYS A 532 13.48 12.15 -57.74
CA LYS A 532 13.54 11.77 -59.16
C LYS A 532 12.96 12.86 -60.07
N THR A 533 11.79 13.42 -59.73
CA THR A 533 11.18 14.51 -60.53
C THR A 533 12.06 15.76 -60.54
N LEU A 534 12.65 16.13 -59.40
CA LEU A 534 13.60 17.26 -59.33
C LEU A 534 14.87 17.02 -60.14
N LEU A 535 15.44 15.81 -60.07
CA LEU A 535 16.62 15.43 -60.86
C LEU A 535 16.33 15.48 -62.36
N MET A 536 15.15 15.03 -62.79
CA MET A 536 14.72 15.08 -64.19
C MET A 536 14.55 16.52 -64.70
N LEU A 537 14.04 17.43 -63.86
CA LEU A 537 13.99 18.87 -64.14
C LEU A 537 15.38 19.50 -64.18
N LEU A 538 16.27 19.13 -63.26
CA LEU A 538 17.65 19.64 -63.22
C LEU A 538 18.44 19.22 -64.46
N THR A 539 18.28 18.00 -64.97
CA THR A 539 18.93 17.58 -66.23
C THR A 539 18.50 18.39 -67.45
N VAL A 540 17.29 18.98 -67.46
CA VAL A 540 16.82 19.87 -68.53
C VAL A 540 17.36 21.29 -68.40
N ILE A 541 17.80 21.70 -67.19
CA ILE A 541 18.33 23.04 -66.90
C ILE A 541 19.86 23.12 -67.15
N PHE A 542 20.56 21.98 -67.15
CA PHE A 542 22.03 21.93 -67.17
C PHE A 542 22.69 21.72 -68.56
N GLU A 543 21.94 21.69 -69.66
CA GLU A 543 22.53 21.68 -71.02
C GLU A 543 22.95 23.07 -71.53
N ASP A 544 22.55 24.16 -70.85
CA ASP A 544 22.49 25.52 -71.44
C ASP A 544 23.58 26.52 -70.97
N PHE A 545 24.55 26.13 -70.11
CA PHE A 545 25.58 27.05 -69.60
C PHE A 545 27.01 26.50 -69.58
N ASP A 546 27.87 27.10 -70.40
CA ASP A 546 29.28 26.75 -70.60
C ASP A 546 30.21 27.88 -70.08
N ALA A 547 30.93 27.64 -68.97
CA ALA A 547 31.98 28.51 -68.43
C ALA A 547 32.87 27.79 -67.37
N GLN A 548 34.14 28.16 -67.26
CA GLN A 548 35.13 27.48 -66.41
C GLN A 548 35.15 27.93 -64.93
N PRO A 549 35.48 27.04 -63.97
CA PRO A 549 35.50 27.35 -62.54
C PRO A 549 36.91 27.67 -61.97
N GLN A 550 36.96 28.38 -60.84
CA GLN A 550 38.10 28.36 -59.91
C GLN A 550 37.68 28.31 -58.43
N MET A 551 38.51 27.61 -57.64
CA MET A 551 38.59 27.55 -56.18
C MET A 551 37.48 26.88 -55.35
N TYR A 552 37.78 25.64 -54.95
CA TYR A 552 37.68 25.07 -53.60
C TYR A 552 36.37 25.21 -52.78
N PHE A 553 35.68 24.08 -52.61
CA PHE A 553 35.32 23.58 -51.28
C PHE A 553 35.56 22.06 -51.18
N SER A 554 35.77 21.55 -49.96
CA SER A 554 36.39 20.24 -49.70
C SER A 554 35.46 19.02 -49.83
N SER A 555 35.98 17.94 -50.42
CA SER A 555 35.28 16.67 -50.62
C SER A 555 34.94 15.95 -49.30
N SER A 556 33.66 15.71 -49.04
CA SER A 556 33.21 14.78 -47.96
C SER A 556 31.85 14.12 -48.24
N ALA A 557 30.93 14.79 -48.95
CA ALA A 557 29.56 14.28 -49.13
C ALA A 557 29.41 13.12 -50.14
N LEU A 558 30.30 13.00 -51.14
CA LEU A 558 30.03 12.14 -52.31
C LEU A 558 30.37 10.64 -52.11
N LEU A 559 31.21 10.30 -51.12
CA LEU A 559 31.79 8.95 -50.97
C LEU A 559 30.88 7.95 -50.23
N LEU A 560 29.92 8.43 -49.42
CA LEU A 560 29.03 7.56 -48.64
C LEU A 560 27.78 7.10 -49.41
N TYR A 561 27.44 7.74 -50.53
CA TYR A 561 26.20 7.42 -51.27
C TYR A 561 26.33 6.22 -52.22
N GLN A 562 27.54 5.89 -52.70
CA GLN A 562 27.74 4.89 -53.76
C GLN A 562 27.95 3.43 -53.28
N GLN A 563 28.14 3.17 -51.97
CA GLN A 563 28.43 1.82 -51.48
C GLN A 563 27.20 0.97 -51.07
N ARG A 564 25.98 1.53 -50.99
CA ARG A 564 24.87 0.83 -50.32
C ARG A 564 23.99 -0.09 -51.19
N ASN A 565 24.19 -0.14 -52.51
CA ASN A 565 23.35 -0.92 -53.43
C ASN A 565 24.15 -1.74 -54.47
N ARG A 566 24.73 -2.88 -54.05
CA ARG A 566 25.07 -4.01 -54.94
C ARG A 566 24.93 -5.36 -54.24
N THR A 567 23.91 -6.13 -54.61
CA THR A 567 23.89 -7.59 -54.50
C THR A 567 24.41 -8.21 -55.80
N PRO A 568 25.15 -9.33 -55.72
CA PRO A 568 24.99 -10.41 -56.70
C PRO A 568 24.69 -11.77 -56.04
N PRO A 569 24.17 -12.77 -56.78
CA PRO A 569 23.69 -14.04 -56.22
C PRO A 569 24.58 -15.26 -56.57
N GLY A 570 24.24 -16.43 -56.03
CA GLY A 570 24.45 -17.71 -56.75
C GLY A 570 25.18 -18.81 -55.98
N ALA A 571 24.49 -19.94 -55.85
CA ALA A 571 24.91 -21.18 -55.20
C ALA A 571 26.23 -21.83 -55.71
N ALA A 572 26.86 -22.62 -54.83
CA ALA A 572 27.32 -23.98 -55.17
C ALA A 572 27.51 -24.85 -53.91
N THR A 573 27.35 -26.16 -54.06
CA THR A 573 27.66 -27.18 -53.05
C THR A 573 29.13 -27.62 -53.14
N MET A 574 29.75 -28.01 -52.02
CA MET A 574 30.46 -29.29 -51.97
C MET A 574 30.68 -29.81 -50.54
N ASN A 575 30.99 -31.11 -50.50
CA ASN A 575 30.94 -32.01 -49.35
C ASN A 575 32.37 -32.43 -48.93
N ILE A 576 32.46 -33.40 -48.01
CA ILE A 576 33.63 -34.24 -47.65
C ILE A 576 34.38 -33.83 -46.38
N SER A 577 34.77 -34.89 -45.67
CA SER A 577 35.19 -35.00 -44.27
C SER A 577 36.68 -35.33 -44.14
N THR A 578 37.11 -35.77 -42.95
CA THR A 578 38.48 -36.14 -42.54
C THR A 578 39.40 -34.92 -42.23
N MET A 579 40.42 -35.02 -41.36
CA MET A 579 40.98 -36.21 -40.71
C MET A 579 41.44 -35.99 -39.26
N ARG A 580 41.37 -37.08 -38.50
CA ARG A 580 41.81 -37.37 -37.14
C ARG A 580 43.35 -37.33 -37.02
N LEU A 581 43.92 -36.82 -35.91
CA LEU A 581 44.94 -37.47 -35.02
C LEU A 581 45.87 -36.50 -34.21
N ASP A 582 45.90 -36.73 -32.91
CA ASP A 582 47.03 -36.85 -31.96
C ASP A 582 48.24 -35.87 -31.93
N ALA A 583 48.27 -35.06 -30.85
CA ALA A 583 49.27 -35.01 -29.77
C ALA A 583 50.78 -34.64 -29.96
N SER A 584 51.28 -33.92 -28.93
CA SER A 584 52.66 -33.89 -28.36
C SER A 584 53.59 -32.68 -28.63
N SER A 585 54.64 -32.55 -27.79
CA SER A 585 55.51 -31.37 -27.50
C SER A 585 54.79 -30.21 -26.76
N ILE A 586 55.13 -29.71 -25.56
CA ILE A 586 56.28 -29.76 -24.60
C ILE A 586 57.37 -28.67 -24.79
N THR A 587 57.60 -27.89 -23.70
CA THR A 587 58.64 -26.85 -23.45
C THR A 587 58.58 -25.57 -24.32
N THR A 588 58.83 -24.35 -23.82
CA THR A 588 59.86 -23.87 -22.85
C THR A 588 59.42 -22.64 -22.01
N ALA A 589 60.14 -22.37 -20.89
CA ALA A 589 60.32 -21.11 -20.11
C ALA A 589 59.07 -20.25 -19.72
N THR A 590 58.79 -19.76 -18.51
CA THR A 590 59.46 -19.60 -17.18
C THR A 590 60.66 -18.63 -17.03
N ALA A 591 60.37 -17.45 -16.47
CA ALA A 591 61.22 -16.64 -15.58
C ALA A 591 60.29 -15.76 -14.70
N THR A 592 60.08 -15.95 -13.40
CA THR A 592 60.96 -15.80 -12.21
C THR A 592 61.60 -14.42 -12.02
N ALA A 593 61.12 -13.69 -11.01
CA ALA A 593 61.87 -12.73 -10.21
C ALA A 593 61.86 -13.23 -8.74
N THR A 594 62.90 -12.92 -7.95
CA THR A 594 63.22 -13.68 -6.72
C THR A 594 63.28 -12.84 -5.44
N ALA A 595 63.18 -13.52 -4.28
CA ALA A 595 63.13 -12.91 -2.95
C ALA A 595 64.44 -13.08 -2.15
N LYS A 596 64.59 -12.27 -1.08
CA LYS A 596 65.44 -12.46 0.11
C LYS A 596 64.84 -11.58 1.23
N VAL A 597 64.46 -12.04 2.44
CA VAL A 597 65.01 -12.99 3.43
C VAL A 597 66.13 -12.40 4.31
N SER A 598 65.85 -12.33 5.62
CA SER A 598 66.84 -12.46 6.70
C SER A 598 66.20 -13.18 7.91
N HIS A 599 66.99 -13.76 8.81
CA HIS A 599 66.57 -14.76 9.81
C HIS A 599 66.90 -14.36 11.26
N ARG A 600 66.11 -14.88 12.23
CA ARG A 600 66.53 -15.61 13.47
C ARG A 600 65.28 -15.95 14.32
N SER A 601 64.87 -17.22 14.48
CA SER A 601 65.32 -18.26 15.45
C SER A 601 64.89 -18.01 16.92
N GLY A 602 64.25 -18.93 17.66
CA GLY A 602 63.72 -20.26 17.32
C GLY A 602 63.67 -21.22 18.55
N ILE A 603 62.74 -22.20 18.56
CA ILE A 603 62.51 -23.25 19.62
C ILE A 603 62.19 -22.65 21.03
N ILE A 604 61.67 -23.29 22.10
CA ILE A 604 61.18 -24.63 22.53
C ILE A 604 59.91 -24.37 23.40
N GLY A 605 58.89 -25.22 23.62
CA GLY A 605 58.53 -26.57 23.14
C GLY A 605 58.00 -27.48 24.28
N TYR A 606 56.84 -28.14 24.10
CA TYR A 606 56.18 -29.13 25.00
C TYR A 606 56.00 -28.79 26.50
N ASN A 607 54.76 -28.51 26.90
CA ASN A 607 53.91 -29.45 27.68
C ASN A 607 52.54 -28.83 28.00
N GLY A 608 51.52 -29.66 28.21
CA GLY A 608 50.21 -29.22 28.70
C GLY A 608 49.63 -30.22 29.70
N THR A 609 48.59 -29.82 30.45
CA THR A 609 47.60 -30.74 31.05
C THR A 609 46.43 -29.99 31.70
N ASN A 610 45.26 -30.62 31.62
CA ASN A 610 44.19 -30.69 32.64
C ASN A 610 43.51 -29.41 33.19
N SER A 611 42.40 -29.08 32.53
CA SER A 611 41.02 -29.20 33.05
C SER A 611 40.63 -28.77 34.48
N CYS A 612 39.49 -28.10 34.53
CA CYS A 612 38.60 -27.84 35.67
C CYS A 612 38.43 -29.02 36.66
N ARG A 613 38.13 -28.73 37.94
CA ARG A 613 36.77 -28.92 38.52
C ARG A 613 36.59 -28.40 39.96
N LEU A 614 35.32 -28.06 40.25
CA LEU A 614 34.58 -27.92 41.52
C LEU A 614 35.33 -27.88 42.88
N ILE A 615 34.87 -26.94 43.74
CA ILE A 615 34.27 -27.29 45.04
C ILE A 615 32.89 -26.62 45.17
N GLN A 616 31.89 -27.35 45.65
CA GLN A 616 30.65 -26.82 46.22
C GLN A 616 30.75 -26.87 47.75
N PHE A 617 30.22 -25.89 48.50
CA PHE A 617 28.96 -26.05 49.24
C PHE A 617 28.52 -24.78 50.00
N GLN A 618 27.25 -24.81 50.43
CA GLN A 618 26.53 -23.78 51.17
C GLN A 618 26.98 -23.66 52.64
N GLN A 619 26.79 -22.49 53.26
CA GLN A 619 25.86 -22.38 54.41
C GLN A 619 25.38 -20.94 54.67
N ARG A 620 24.39 -20.78 55.56
CA ARG A 620 23.59 -19.55 55.78
C ARG A 620 23.80 -18.96 57.18
N ASN A 621 23.73 -17.64 57.30
CA ASN A 621 23.13 -16.87 58.41
C ASN A 621 22.89 -15.43 57.90
N LYS A 622 21.71 -14.81 57.79
CA LYS A 622 20.34 -14.96 58.36
C LYS A 622 20.07 -14.20 59.68
N LYS A 623 19.67 -12.92 59.55
CA LYS A 623 18.62 -12.14 60.28
C LYS A 623 18.46 -10.80 59.52
N ALA A 624 17.30 -10.33 59.03
CA ALA A 624 15.98 -10.09 59.64
C ALA A 624 15.99 -8.91 60.65
N SER A 625 15.02 -7.96 60.71
CA SER A 625 13.76 -7.67 59.94
C SER A 625 13.09 -6.40 60.54
N SER A 626 12.21 -5.58 59.92
CA SER A 626 11.70 -5.38 58.53
C SER A 626 10.67 -4.20 58.50
N LEU A 627 10.12 -3.84 57.32
CA LEU A 627 8.83 -3.12 57.09
C LEU A 627 8.67 -1.62 57.47
N ILE A 628 8.64 -0.73 56.46
CA ILE A 628 7.87 0.55 56.36
C ILE A 628 7.59 0.73 54.85
N VAL A 629 6.37 0.65 54.27
CA VAL A 629 5.15 1.47 54.40
C VAL A 629 5.30 2.93 53.91
N CYS A 630 5.25 3.15 52.59
CA CYS A 630 5.10 4.49 52.02
C CYS A 630 3.61 4.87 51.90
N SER A 631 3.15 5.78 52.77
CA SER A 631 1.79 6.30 52.79
C SER A 631 1.54 7.34 51.69
N THR A 632 0.36 7.31 51.08
CA THR A 632 -0.13 8.41 50.23
C THR A 632 -0.59 9.60 51.09
N LYS A 633 0.17 10.70 51.07
CA LYS A 633 -0.29 12.06 51.37
C LYS A 633 0.46 13.07 50.50
N PRO A 634 -0.21 14.12 49.97
CA PRO A 634 0.46 15.15 49.20
C PRO A 634 1.28 16.07 50.13
N LEU A 635 2.48 16.45 49.69
CA LEU A 635 3.24 17.54 50.29
C LEU A 635 2.74 18.87 49.71
N SER A 636 2.03 19.62 50.54
CA SER A 636 1.77 21.04 50.28
C SER A 636 3.04 21.85 50.60
N SER A 637 3.73 22.33 49.58
CA SER A 637 4.77 23.35 49.71
C SER A 637 4.39 24.57 48.90
N VAL A 638 4.25 25.71 49.59
CA VAL A 638 4.09 27.02 48.94
C VAL A 638 5.40 27.33 48.21
N VAL A 639 5.32 27.63 46.91
CA VAL A 639 6.44 28.23 46.17
C VAL A 639 6.27 29.75 46.24
N ASP A 640 7.33 30.43 46.65
CA ASP A 640 7.31 31.85 46.98
C ASP A 640 7.27 32.75 45.72
N ARG A 641 6.80 33.99 45.87
CA ARG A 641 6.68 34.94 44.76
C ARG A 641 7.97 35.74 44.53
N GLN A 642 8.75 35.37 43.53
CA GLN A 642 9.76 36.23 42.89
C GLN A 642 10.11 35.71 41.47
N GLY A 643 10.44 36.60 40.53
CA GLY A 643 11.05 36.23 39.23
C GLY A 643 10.14 36.07 37.99
N VAL A 644 9.07 36.86 37.81
CA VAL A 644 8.17 36.73 36.63
C VAL A 644 8.77 37.32 35.33
N ASN A 645 9.72 36.61 34.71
CA ASN A 645 10.20 36.87 33.34
C ASN A 645 10.73 35.65 32.55
N GLU A 646 11.07 34.51 33.18
CA GLU A 646 11.81 33.42 32.50
C GLU A 646 10.96 32.44 31.67
N SER A 647 9.63 32.38 31.89
CA SER A 647 8.77 31.29 31.38
C SER A 647 8.56 31.23 29.86
N GLY A 648 8.99 32.24 29.10
CA GLY A 648 8.85 32.28 27.64
C GLY A 648 9.86 31.39 26.91
N LEU A 649 11.13 31.44 27.30
CA LEU A 649 12.23 30.71 26.65
C LEU A 649 12.04 29.20 26.76
N SER A 650 11.63 28.72 27.94
CA SER A 650 11.38 27.30 28.21
C SER A 650 10.34 26.65 27.29
N ARG A 651 9.41 27.42 26.70
CA ARG A 651 8.44 26.88 25.72
C ARG A 651 9.08 26.57 24.38
N ILE A 652 9.88 27.50 23.86
CA ILE A 652 10.58 27.34 22.57
C ILE A 652 11.60 26.20 22.68
N GLU A 653 12.35 26.18 23.79
CA GLU A 653 13.38 25.17 24.04
C GLU A 653 12.81 23.76 24.20
N SER A 654 11.58 23.64 24.75
CA SER A 654 10.88 22.37 24.95
C SER A 654 10.42 21.67 23.66
N LEU A 655 10.46 22.35 22.50
CA LEU A 655 10.13 21.73 21.22
C LEU A 655 11.11 20.59 20.87
N SER A 656 10.53 19.48 20.43
CA SER A 656 11.21 18.27 19.95
C SER A 656 12.27 18.53 18.87
N GLN A 657 13.10 17.52 18.62
CA GLN A 657 14.13 17.60 17.58
C GLN A 657 13.55 17.89 16.18
N VAL A 658 12.40 17.31 15.82
CA VAL A 658 11.77 17.45 14.50
C VAL A 658 10.33 17.93 14.67
N SER A 659 10.17 19.24 14.81
CA SER A 659 8.87 19.89 14.99
C SER A 659 8.33 20.44 13.67
N GLY A 660 7.05 20.79 13.64
CA GLY A 660 6.40 21.32 12.42
C GLY A 660 5.32 22.35 12.70
N VAL A 661 5.11 23.25 11.74
CA VAL A 661 4.13 24.34 11.79
C VAL A 661 3.16 24.18 10.61
N LEU A 662 1.92 23.79 10.89
CA LEU A 662 0.87 23.55 9.88
C LEU A 662 -0.32 24.50 10.08
N GLY A 663 -1.13 24.72 9.05
CA GLY A 663 -2.28 25.62 9.12
C GLY A 663 -3.58 24.87 9.41
N CYS A 664 -4.41 25.39 10.31
CA CYS A 664 -5.62 24.69 10.76
C CYS A 664 -6.88 24.99 9.93
N GLN A 665 -6.84 25.97 9.02
CA GLN A 665 -8.02 26.55 8.36
C GLN A 665 -7.84 26.54 6.84
N TRP A 666 -8.17 27.63 6.14
CA TRP A 666 -8.14 27.75 4.68
C TRP A 666 -7.10 28.75 4.14
N GLY A 667 -5.89 28.77 4.73
CA GLY A 667 -4.66 28.91 3.94
C GLY A 667 -3.58 29.84 4.50
N ASP A 668 -3.96 30.96 5.11
CA ASP A 668 -3.03 32.00 5.57
C ASP A 668 -3.34 32.45 7.00
N GLU A 669 -2.95 31.59 7.93
CA GLU A 669 -3.05 31.78 9.37
C GLU A 669 -1.82 32.50 9.95
N GLY A 670 -0.90 33.01 9.11
CA GLY A 670 0.34 33.64 9.57
C GLY A 670 1.48 32.67 9.93
N LYS A 671 1.47 31.45 9.38
CA LYS A 671 2.48 30.40 9.61
C LYS A 671 3.93 30.90 9.54
N GLY A 672 4.27 31.64 8.49
CA GLY A 672 5.63 32.14 8.26
C GLY A 672 6.18 32.99 9.42
N LYS A 673 5.34 33.80 10.08
CA LYS A 673 5.74 34.56 11.27
C LYS A 673 6.18 33.65 12.41
N LEU A 674 5.42 32.58 12.69
CA LEU A 674 5.81 31.64 13.74
C LEU A 674 7.09 30.90 13.36
N VAL A 675 7.21 30.46 12.10
CA VAL A 675 8.41 29.78 11.61
C VAL A 675 9.65 30.66 11.74
N ASP A 676 9.58 31.94 11.35
CA ASP A 676 10.70 32.90 11.52
C ASP A 676 11.05 33.17 12.99
N ILE A 677 10.07 33.21 13.91
CA ILE A 677 10.33 33.39 15.35
C ILE A 677 11.00 32.14 15.94
N LEU A 678 10.50 30.95 15.61
CA LEU A 678 11.02 29.67 16.10
C LEU A 678 12.38 29.32 15.49
N ALA A 679 12.64 29.67 14.22
CA ALA A 679 13.84 29.29 13.46
C ALA A 679 15.17 29.59 14.17
N LYS A 680 15.21 30.61 15.05
CA LYS A 680 16.35 30.92 15.93
C LYS A 680 16.84 29.76 16.80
N GLN A 681 16.04 28.70 16.98
CA GLN A 681 16.40 27.50 17.74
C GLN A 681 16.48 26.22 16.89
N PHE A 682 16.50 26.33 15.56
CA PHE A 682 16.54 25.19 14.65
C PHE A 682 17.64 25.35 13.60
N ASP A 683 18.51 24.33 13.48
CA ASP A 683 19.56 24.28 12.47
C ASP A 683 18.99 24.32 11.03
N ILE A 684 17.83 23.67 10.83
CA ILE A 684 17.21 23.46 9.52
C ILE A 684 15.73 23.89 9.56
N VAL A 685 15.31 24.69 8.57
CA VAL A 685 13.90 24.97 8.29
C VAL A 685 13.52 24.43 6.91
N ALA A 686 12.61 23.45 6.87
CA ALA A 686 12.32 22.67 5.68
C ALA A 686 10.86 22.80 5.23
N ARG A 687 10.62 23.18 3.96
CA ARG A 687 9.28 23.14 3.35
C ARG A 687 9.05 21.77 2.71
N CYS A 688 7.95 21.12 3.07
CA CYS A 688 7.63 19.76 2.60
C CYS A 688 6.75 19.70 1.34
N GLN A 689 5.79 20.62 1.15
CA GLN A 689 4.70 20.48 0.17
C GLN A 689 4.30 21.83 -0.47
N GLY A 690 3.41 21.79 -1.47
CA GLY A 690 2.90 22.96 -2.17
C GLY A 690 3.87 23.48 -3.24
N GLY A 691 3.88 24.79 -3.48
CA GLY A 691 4.79 25.48 -4.40
C GLY A 691 4.72 27.00 -4.24
N ALA A 692 4.94 27.75 -5.32
CA ALA A 692 4.88 29.23 -5.34
C ALA A 692 3.45 29.82 -5.24
N ASN A 693 2.50 29.05 -4.70
CA ASN A 693 1.13 29.46 -4.39
C ASN A 693 0.93 29.85 -2.91
N ALA A 694 1.91 29.56 -2.05
CA ALA A 694 2.01 30.15 -0.73
C ALA A 694 2.51 31.61 -0.82
N GLY A 695 2.28 32.40 0.23
CA GLY A 695 2.71 33.80 0.30
C GLY A 695 2.99 34.23 1.74
N HIS A 696 3.97 33.60 2.37
CA HIS A 696 4.35 33.83 3.77
C HIS A 696 4.95 35.22 3.95
N THR A 697 4.19 36.10 4.58
CA THR A 697 4.66 37.44 4.97
C THR A 697 5.35 37.37 6.33
N ILE A 698 6.57 37.89 6.41
CA ILE A 698 7.35 38.03 7.64
C ILE A 698 7.97 39.43 7.72
N TYR A 699 8.43 39.81 8.92
CA TYR A 699 8.99 41.12 9.21
C TYR A 699 10.30 40.95 9.98
N ASN A 700 11.39 41.57 9.53
CA ASN A 700 12.64 41.57 10.28
C ASN A 700 12.53 42.45 11.54
N SER A 701 13.59 42.50 12.35
CA SER A 701 13.67 43.31 13.58
C SER A 701 13.58 44.82 13.35
N GLU A 702 13.73 45.31 12.12
CA GLU A 702 13.59 46.72 11.72
C GLU A 702 12.18 47.04 11.20
N GLY A 703 11.28 46.05 11.12
CA GLY A 703 9.97 46.18 10.50
C GLY A 703 9.96 46.09 8.97
N LYS A 704 11.07 45.72 8.33
CA LYS A 704 11.16 45.49 6.88
C LYS A 704 10.36 44.22 6.52
N LYS A 705 9.38 44.38 5.62
CA LYS A 705 8.48 43.31 5.16
C LYS A 705 9.15 42.46 4.09
N PHE A 706 9.10 41.14 4.25
CA PHE A 706 9.45 40.14 3.24
C PHE A 706 8.23 39.28 2.91
N ALA A 707 8.14 38.78 1.68
CA ALA A 707 7.02 37.98 1.18
C ALA A 707 7.54 36.74 0.41
N LEU A 708 7.59 35.62 1.11
CA LEU A 708 8.20 34.37 0.64
C LEU A 708 7.16 33.43 0.03
N HIS A 709 7.56 32.69 -1.00
CA HIS A 709 6.68 31.86 -1.81
C HIS A 709 7.18 30.41 -1.89
N LEU A 710 8.47 30.20 -2.21
CA LEU A 710 9.14 28.90 -2.22
C LEU A 710 10.22 28.79 -1.13
N VAL A 711 10.90 29.89 -0.80
CA VAL A 711 11.97 29.89 0.22
C VAL A 711 11.35 29.78 1.61
N PRO A 712 11.76 28.82 2.47
CA PRO A 712 11.22 28.69 3.82
C PRO A 712 11.49 29.91 4.70
N SER A 713 10.56 30.23 5.60
CA SER A 713 10.57 31.48 6.39
C SER A 713 11.74 31.62 7.38
N GLY A 714 12.53 30.56 7.58
CA GLY A 714 13.76 30.61 8.39
C GLY A 714 14.89 31.45 7.80
N ILE A 715 14.84 31.78 6.49
CA ILE A 715 15.97 32.38 5.73
C ILE A 715 16.54 33.68 6.31
N LEU A 716 15.77 34.43 7.10
CA LEU A 716 16.22 35.65 7.81
C LEU A 716 17.15 35.39 9.01
N ASN A 717 17.40 34.13 9.37
CA ASN A 717 18.25 33.74 10.49
C ASN A 717 19.52 33.10 9.94
N GLU A 718 20.65 33.80 10.01
CA GLU A 718 21.86 33.49 9.22
C GLU A 718 22.38 32.05 9.42
N GLU A 719 22.34 31.56 10.66
CA GLU A 719 22.78 30.19 11.04
C GLU A 719 21.81 29.07 10.58
N THR A 720 20.56 29.42 10.22
CA THR A 720 19.55 28.45 9.77
C THR A 720 19.73 28.11 8.30
N LEU A 721 19.75 26.81 8.00
CA LEU A 721 19.71 26.26 6.64
C LEU A 721 18.27 26.05 6.16
N CYS A 722 17.94 26.53 4.97
CA CYS A 722 16.63 26.35 4.36
C CYS A 722 16.61 25.15 3.39
N VAL A 723 15.55 24.33 3.45
CA VAL A 723 15.39 23.14 2.57
C VAL A 723 14.06 23.16 1.82
N ILE A 724 14.10 22.94 0.51
CA ILE A 724 12.93 22.76 -0.36
C ILE A 724 12.81 21.25 -0.69
N GLY A 725 11.84 20.59 -0.06
CA GLY A 725 11.67 19.14 -0.07
C GLY A 725 11.14 18.51 -1.37
N ASN A 726 11.25 17.19 -1.47
CA ASN A 726 10.82 16.40 -2.63
C ASN A 726 9.28 16.38 -2.87
N GLY A 727 8.49 16.86 -1.91
CA GLY A 727 7.04 17.05 -2.11
C GLY A 727 6.75 18.26 -2.99
N VAL A 728 7.54 19.33 -2.87
CA VAL A 728 7.33 20.64 -3.49
C VAL A 728 7.37 20.58 -5.03
N VAL A 729 6.58 21.44 -5.67
CA VAL A 729 6.68 21.78 -7.10
C VAL A 729 7.38 23.13 -7.26
N VAL A 730 8.53 23.13 -7.94
CA VAL A 730 9.48 24.25 -7.96
C VAL A 730 9.42 24.98 -9.30
N HIS A 731 9.04 26.25 -9.27
CA HIS A 731 9.05 27.15 -10.44
C HIS A 731 10.39 27.90 -10.46
N LEU A 732 11.33 27.50 -11.34
CA LEU A 732 12.69 28.08 -11.32
C LEU A 732 12.74 29.59 -11.59
N PRO A 733 11.98 30.15 -12.56
CA PRO A 733 11.93 31.61 -12.74
C PRO A 733 11.44 32.33 -11.47
N GLY A 734 10.45 31.77 -10.77
CA GLY A 734 9.93 32.29 -9.51
C GLY A 734 10.95 32.21 -8.38
N LEU A 735 11.60 31.05 -8.21
CA LEU A 735 12.61 30.82 -7.18
C LEU A 735 13.82 31.75 -7.35
N PHE A 736 14.33 31.92 -8.57
CA PHE A 736 15.45 32.82 -8.81
C PHE A 736 15.07 34.29 -8.59
N ASN A 737 13.89 34.73 -9.05
CA ASN A 737 13.39 36.05 -8.71
C ASN A 737 13.23 36.25 -7.19
N GLU A 738 12.83 35.23 -6.44
CA GLU A 738 12.72 35.28 -4.97
C GLU A 738 14.10 35.41 -4.30
N ILE A 739 15.11 34.67 -4.78
CA ILE A 739 16.51 34.76 -4.33
C ILE A 739 17.12 36.13 -4.68
N ASP A 740 16.97 36.61 -5.92
CA ASP A 740 17.47 37.90 -6.37
C ASP A 740 16.87 39.06 -5.56
N ASN A 741 15.58 38.96 -5.19
CA ASN A 741 14.92 39.91 -4.28
C ASN A 741 15.41 39.81 -2.83
N LEU A 742 15.79 38.62 -2.34
CA LEU A 742 16.35 38.45 -1.00
C LEU A 742 17.77 39.03 -0.90
N GLU A 743 18.64 38.70 -1.85
CA GLU A 743 20.05 39.13 -1.83
C GLU A 743 20.18 40.64 -2.05
N SER A 744 19.41 41.22 -2.98
CA SER A 744 19.32 42.68 -3.15
C SER A 744 18.71 43.42 -1.94
N ASN A 745 18.02 42.70 -1.04
CA ASN A 745 17.50 43.23 0.21
C ASN A 745 18.38 42.95 1.44
N GLY A 746 19.56 42.36 1.25
CA GLY A 746 20.58 42.12 2.28
C GLY A 746 20.62 40.70 2.85
N VAL A 747 19.84 39.76 2.33
CA VAL A 747 19.76 38.37 2.84
C VAL A 747 20.52 37.43 1.91
N SER A 748 21.73 37.05 2.29
CA SER A 748 22.56 36.11 1.49
C SER A 748 21.91 34.72 1.43
N CYS A 749 21.72 34.20 0.21
CA CYS A 749 21.12 32.88 -0.04
C CYS A 749 22.16 31.80 -0.37
N GLN A 750 23.37 32.21 -0.79
CA GLN A 750 24.43 31.31 -1.23
C GLN A 750 24.81 30.27 -0.16
N GLY A 751 24.69 28.97 -0.50
CA GLY A 751 24.96 27.86 0.41
C GLY A 751 23.96 27.69 1.56
N ARG A 752 22.94 28.56 1.66
CA ARG A 752 21.92 28.56 2.74
C ARG A 752 20.56 28.00 2.30
N ILE A 753 20.40 27.64 1.03
CA ILE A 753 19.20 27.01 0.49
C ILE A 753 19.60 25.68 -0.17
N LEU A 754 18.92 24.59 0.17
CA LEU A 754 19.02 23.30 -0.53
C LEU A 754 17.72 23.02 -1.28
N VAL A 755 17.83 22.57 -2.53
CA VAL A 755 16.71 22.18 -3.40
C VAL A 755 16.81 20.68 -3.66
N SER A 756 15.71 19.96 -3.43
CA SER A 756 15.65 18.52 -3.68
C SER A 756 15.79 18.18 -5.16
N ASP A 757 16.78 17.35 -5.49
CA ASP A 757 16.89 16.63 -6.76
C ASP A 757 15.59 15.90 -7.16
N ARG A 758 14.86 15.37 -6.17
CA ARG A 758 13.61 14.62 -6.32
C ARG A 758 12.37 15.49 -6.47
N ALA A 759 12.46 16.81 -6.26
CA ALA A 759 11.33 17.74 -6.46
C ALA A 759 10.96 17.87 -7.95
N GLN A 760 9.70 18.23 -8.21
CA GLN A 760 9.15 18.32 -9.57
C GLN A 760 9.25 19.76 -10.11
N LEU A 761 9.54 19.90 -11.40
CA LEU A 761 9.66 21.20 -12.05
C LEU A 761 8.29 21.71 -12.50
N LEU A 762 7.99 22.94 -12.08
CA LEU A 762 6.83 23.68 -12.54
C LEU A 762 7.29 24.63 -13.64
N PHE A 763 6.84 24.39 -14.87
CA PHE A 763 7.13 25.20 -16.05
C PHE A 763 6.09 26.31 -16.26
N ASP A 764 6.41 27.29 -17.10
CA ASP A 764 5.47 28.38 -17.42
C ASP A 764 4.21 27.84 -18.14
N PHE A 765 4.36 26.81 -19.01
CA PHE A 765 3.21 26.17 -19.66
C PHE A 765 2.23 25.52 -18.65
N HIS A 766 2.69 25.03 -17.49
CA HIS A 766 1.77 24.54 -16.46
C HIS A 766 0.85 25.68 -15.94
N GLN A 767 1.34 26.93 -15.90
CA GLN A 767 0.55 28.10 -15.47
C GLN A 767 -0.49 28.49 -16.53
N GLU A 768 -0.12 28.42 -17.81
CA GLU A 768 -1.05 28.61 -18.93
C GLU A 768 -2.15 27.53 -18.93
N VAL A 769 -1.78 26.25 -18.76
CA VAL A 769 -2.72 25.11 -18.68
C VAL A 769 -3.67 25.22 -17.48
N ASP A 770 -3.21 25.69 -16.31
CA ASP A 770 -4.06 26.01 -15.14
C ASP A 770 -5.05 27.14 -15.49
N GLY A 771 -4.57 28.18 -16.20
CA GLY A 771 -5.38 29.28 -16.67
C GLY A 771 -6.45 28.91 -17.72
N LEU A 772 -6.11 28.02 -18.67
CA LEU A 772 -6.99 27.47 -19.69
C LEU A 772 -8.03 26.53 -19.09
N ARG A 773 -7.64 25.66 -18.15
CA ARG A 773 -8.57 24.76 -17.45
C ARG A 773 -9.61 25.53 -16.62
N GLU A 774 -9.23 26.65 -15.99
CA GLU A 774 -10.23 27.54 -15.38
C GLU A 774 -11.18 28.18 -16.40
N ALA A 775 -10.73 28.48 -17.62
CA ALA A 775 -11.57 29.09 -18.65
C ALA A 775 -12.61 28.11 -19.23
N GLU A 776 -12.29 26.81 -19.30
CA GLU A 776 -13.24 25.76 -19.73
C GLU A 776 -14.40 25.52 -18.76
N LEU A 777 -14.29 25.92 -17.49
CA LEU A 777 -15.25 25.53 -16.44
C LEU A 777 -16.53 26.38 -16.36
N ASP A 778 -16.63 27.45 -17.15
CA ASP A 778 -17.79 28.32 -17.52
C ASP A 778 -18.94 28.59 -16.50
N LYS A 779 -18.71 28.35 -15.21
CA LYS A 779 -19.49 28.74 -14.01
C LYS A 779 -18.81 28.15 -12.76
N SER A 780 -18.28 26.94 -12.86
CA SER A 780 -17.72 26.16 -11.74
C SER A 780 -16.26 26.49 -11.46
N PHE A 781 -15.93 27.78 -11.34
CA PHE A 781 -14.57 28.23 -11.05
C PHE A 781 -14.11 27.73 -9.68
N ILE A 782 -12.96 27.04 -9.63
CA ILE A 782 -12.28 26.65 -8.39
C ILE A 782 -11.64 27.90 -7.72
N GLY A 783 -11.27 28.90 -8.53
CA GLY A 783 -10.61 30.11 -8.07
C GLY A 783 -9.12 29.89 -7.84
N THR A 784 -8.47 29.11 -8.71
CA THR A 784 -7.03 28.82 -8.58
C THR A 784 -6.20 30.10 -8.68
N THR A 785 -4.97 30.06 -8.17
CA THR A 785 -4.04 31.19 -8.29
C THR A 785 -3.46 31.33 -9.71
N LYS A 786 -3.84 30.47 -10.67
CA LYS A 786 -3.25 30.35 -12.02
C LYS A 786 -1.71 30.27 -11.95
N ARG A 787 -1.23 29.32 -11.14
CA ARG A 787 0.20 29.11 -10.82
C ARG A 787 0.72 27.74 -11.25
N GLY A 788 -0.08 26.92 -11.92
CA GLY A 788 0.37 25.63 -12.49
C GLY A 788 0.55 24.51 -11.48
N ILE A 789 0.12 24.70 -10.23
CA ILE A 789 0.26 23.71 -9.15
C ILE A 789 -0.46 22.41 -9.53
N GLY A 790 -1.75 22.49 -9.86
CA GLY A 790 -2.57 21.34 -10.24
C GLY A 790 -2.01 20.57 -11.44
N PRO A 791 -1.72 21.23 -12.58
CA PRO A 791 -1.04 20.58 -13.71
C PRO A 791 0.30 19.94 -13.35
N CYS A 792 1.16 20.59 -12.55
CA CYS A 792 2.46 20.02 -12.19
C CYS A 792 2.33 18.77 -11.29
N TYR A 793 1.42 18.76 -10.30
CA TYR A 793 1.10 17.54 -9.54
C TYR A 793 0.40 16.48 -10.42
N SER A 794 -0.36 16.87 -11.44
CA SER A 794 -0.90 15.93 -12.45
C SER A 794 0.24 15.23 -13.21
N SER A 795 1.23 15.98 -13.71
CA SER A 795 2.41 15.43 -14.40
C SER A 795 3.24 14.49 -13.48
N LYS A 796 3.33 14.83 -12.19
CA LYS A 796 3.94 13.99 -11.14
C LYS A 796 3.21 12.64 -10.97
N VAL A 797 1.87 12.65 -10.97
CA VAL A 797 1.03 11.44 -10.81
C VAL A 797 0.98 10.59 -12.09
N ILE A 798 0.93 11.23 -13.27
CA ILE A 798 1.03 10.54 -14.57
C ILE A 798 2.42 9.90 -14.75
N ARG A 799 3.46 10.50 -14.15
CA ARG A 799 4.89 10.14 -14.22
C ARG A 799 5.59 10.53 -15.53
N ASN A 800 5.05 11.52 -16.22
CA ASN A 800 5.74 12.26 -17.30
C ASN A 800 6.40 13.57 -16.81
N GLY A 801 6.10 14.03 -15.59
CA GLY A 801 6.67 15.25 -15.01
C GLY A 801 8.19 15.16 -14.74
N ILE A 802 8.91 16.18 -15.22
CA ILE A 802 10.37 16.34 -15.10
C ILE A 802 10.74 16.79 -13.68
N ARG A 803 11.82 16.24 -13.12
CA ARG A 803 12.35 16.61 -11.79
C ARG A 803 13.60 17.47 -11.89
N VAL A 804 13.96 18.10 -10.77
CA VAL A 804 15.20 18.88 -10.62
C VAL A 804 16.43 18.04 -11.03
N SER A 805 16.46 16.75 -10.70
CA SER A 805 17.53 15.82 -11.12
C SER A 805 17.74 15.74 -12.64
N ASP A 806 16.70 15.94 -13.44
CA ASP A 806 16.77 15.80 -14.91
C ASP A 806 17.52 16.96 -15.57
N LEU A 807 17.73 18.08 -14.86
CA LEU A 807 18.52 19.23 -15.33
C LEU A 807 20.02 18.89 -15.47
N ARG A 808 20.50 17.85 -14.78
CA ARG A 808 21.85 17.29 -14.96
C ARG A 808 21.99 16.47 -16.24
N HIS A 809 20.89 16.24 -16.96
CA HIS A 809 20.79 15.39 -18.16
C HIS A 809 20.14 16.14 -19.33
N MET A 810 20.72 17.30 -19.68
CA MET A 810 20.26 18.16 -20.78
C MET A 810 20.30 17.51 -22.18
N ASP A 811 20.91 16.34 -22.30
CA ASP A 811 20.86 15.44 -23.46
C ASP A 811 19.52 14.71 -23.62
N THR A 812 18.81 14.49 -22.49
CA THR A 812 17.47 13.85 -22.43
C THR A 812 16.34 14.81 -22.06
N PHE A 813 16.67 16.02 -21.62
CA PHE A 813 15.70 17.03 -21.19
C PHE A 813 14.77 17.52 -22.33
N PRO A 814 15.24 17.80 -23.57
CA PRO A 814 14.37 18.26 -24.65
C PRO A 814 13.24 17.28 -25.00
N GLN A 815 13.54 15.98 -25.03
CA GLN A 815 12.61 14.91 -25.38
C GLN A 815 11.56 14.70 -24.27
N LYS A 816 11.94 14.90 -23.01
CA LYS A 816 10.99 14.89 -21.88
C LYS A 816 10.06 16.11 -21.92
N LEU A 817 10.58 17.28 -22.29
CA LEU A 817 9.81 18.52 -22.35
C LEU A 817 8.85 18.56 -23.56
N ASP A 818 9.29 18.09 -24.73
CA ASP A 818 8.46 17.90 -25.93
C ASP A 818 7.23 17.04 -25.64
N LEU A 819 7.40 15.93 -24.90
CA LEU A 819 6.31 15.04 -24.53
C LEU A 819 5.27 15.70 -23.60
N LEU A 820 5.71 16.60 -22.71
CA LEU A 820 4.82 17.39 -21.84
C LEU A 820 4.10 18.51 -22.60
N LEU A 821 4.80 19.22 -23.48
CA LEU A 821 4.20 20.28 -24.31
C LEU A 821 3.21 19.71 -25.33
N SER A 822 3.51 18.54 -25.88
CA SER A 822 2.62 17.79 -26.78
C SER A 822 1.37 17.28 -26.07
N ASP A 823 1.47 16.78 -24.83
CA ASP A 823 0.30 16.41 -24.01
C ASP A 823 -0.62 17.62 -23.78
N ALA A 824 -0.04 18.76 -23.36
CA ALA A 824 -0.76 20.01 -23.16
C ALA A 824 -1.47 20.50 -24.44
N ALA A 825 -0.78 20.47 -25.59
CA ALA A 825 -1.33 20.85 -26.89
C ALA A 825 -2.45 19.90 -27.36
N SER A 826 -2.31 18.60 -27.12
CA SER A 826 -3.33 17.61 -27.47
C SER A 826 -4.63 17.81 -26.68
N ARG A 827 -4.53 18.28 -25.43
CA ARG A 827 -5.68 18.50 -24.55
C ARG A 827 -6.31 19.89 -24.72
N PHE A 828 -5.54 20.94 -24.99
CA PHE A 828 -6.04 22.32 -25.03
C PHE A 828 -5.78 22.99 -26.38
N GLN A 829 -6.82 23.15 -27.20
CA GLN A 829 -6.74 23.86 -28.50
C GLN A 829 -6.27 25.33 -28.40
N GLY A 830 -6.36 25.92 -27.20
CA GLY A 830 -5.82 27.26 -26.92
C GLY A 830 -4.31 27.31 -26.72
N PHE A 831 -3.66 26.17 -26.40
CA PHE A 831 -2.23 26.10 -26.11
C PHE A 831 -1.41 25.99 -27.39
N LYS A 832 -0.63 27.03 -27.71
CA LYS A 832 0.09 27.16 -28.98
C LYS A 832 1.49 26.57 -28.92
N TYR A 833 1.59 25.26 -28.90
CA TYR A 833 2.88 24.57 -28.99
C TYR A 833 3.56 24.80 -30.37
N SER A 834 4.88 25.01 -30.36
CA SER A 834 5.72 25.04 -31.56
C SER A 834 7.12 24.47 -31.29
N PRO A 835 7.84 23.97 -32.32
CA PRO A 835 9.23 23.51 -32.16
C PRO A 835 10.20 24.61 -31.70
N ASP A 836 9.89 25.88 -31.94
CA ASP A 836 10.71 27.00 -31.50
C ASP A 836 10.47 27.35 -30.02
N MET A 837 9.23 27.25 -29.52
CA MET A 837 8.95 27.30 -28.09
C MET A 837 9.74 26.24 -27.31
N LEU A 838 9.84 25.00 -27.84
CA LEU A 838 10.65 23.94 -27.24
C LEU A 838 12.14 24.35 -27.15
N ARG A 839 12.70 24.90 -28.24
CA ARG A 839 14.10 25.34 -28.29
C ARG A 839 14.39 26.47 -27.29
N GLU A 840 13.49 27.44 -27.20
CA GLU A 840 13.59 28.56 -26.28
C GLU A 840 13.55 28.10 -24.81
N GLU A 841 12.57 27.26 -24.43
CA GLU A 841 12.51 26.71 -23.07
C GLU A 841 13.72 25.81 -22.75
N VAL A 842 14.22 25.01 -23.69
CA VAL A 842 15.42 24.18 -23.48
C VAL A 842 16.65 25.03 -23.16
N GLU A 843 16.98 26.04 -23.98
CA GLU A 843 18.15 26.91 -23.73
C GLU A 843 17.95 27.86 -22.53
N ARG A 844 16.70 28.15 -22.14
CA ARG A 844 16.36 28.86 -20.91
C ARG A 844 16.60 27.97 -19.68
N TYR A 845 16.11 26.73 -19.68
CA TYR A 845 16.28 25.80 -18.56
C TYR A 845 17.70 25.28 -18.41
N LYS A 846 18.49 25.24 -19.49
CA LYS A 846 19.94 25.01 -19.46
C LYS A 846 20.69 26.04 -18.60
N LYS A 847 20.40 27.34 -18.80
CA LYS A 847 20.96 28.44 -17.96
C LYS A 847 20.46 28.37 -16.53
N PHE A 848 19.21 27.94 -16.32
CA PHE A 848 18.69 27.66 -14.98
C PHE A 848 19.37 26.46 -14.32
N ALA A 849 19.75 25.40 -15.06
CA ALA A 849 20.50 24.27 -14.53
C ALA A 849 21.87 24.72 -14.00
N GLU A 850 22.62 25.48 -14.80
CA GLU A 850 23.92 26.07 -14.42
C GLU A 850 23.80 26.93 -13.14
N ARG A 851 22.75 27.75 -13.00
CA ARG A 851 22.50 28.55 -11.79
C ARG A 851 21.99 27.72 -10.60
N LEU A 852 21.25 26.64 -10.84
CA LEU A 852 20.61 25.83 -9.79
C LEU A 852 21.57 24.80 -9.18
N GLU A 853 22.52 24.27 -9.94
CA GLU A 853 23.39 23.16 -9.55
C GLU A 853 24.01 23.29 -8.13
N PRO A 854 24.52 24.47 -7.67
CA PRO A 854 25.05 24.63 -6.32
C PRO A 854 24.03 24.43 -5.19
N PHE A 855 22.73 24.46 -5.50
CA PHE A 855 21.63 24.25 -4.57
C PHE A 855 21.10 22.79 -4.60
N ILE A 856 21.40 21.99 -5.64
CA ILE A 856 20.76 20.67 -5.86
C ILE A 856 21.37 19.59 -4.96
N THR A 857 20.61 19.14 -3.97
CA THR A 857 21.02 18.13 -2.97
C THR A 857 20.01 16.98 -2.90
N ASP A 858 20.45 15.76 -2.58
CA ASP A 858 19.54 14.70 -2.14
C ASP A 858 19.02 15.01 -0.73
N THR A 859 17.90 15.71 -0.67
CA THR A 859 17.30 16.13 0.60
C THR A 859 16.80 14.96 1.43
N VAL A 860 16.48 13.80 0.83
CA VAL A 860 16.04 12.63 1.60
C VAL A 860 17.23 12.05 2.39
N HIS A 861 18.41 11.98 1.77
CA HIS A 861 19.63 11.61 2.48
C HIS A 861 19.99 12.67 3.54
N PHE A 862 20.10 13.94 3.13
CA PHE A 862 20.50 15.04 4.01
C PHE A 862 19.63 15.18 5.27
N MET A 863 18.31 15.13 5.12
CA MET A 863 17.38 15.30 6.26
C MET A 863 17.50 14.13 7.24
N ASN A 864 17.60 12.88 6.76
CA ASN A 864 17.74 11.72 7.64
C ASN A 864 19.13 11.63 8.30
N ASP A 865 20.20 12.06 7.61
CA ASP A 865 21.54 12.18 8.18
C ASP A 865 21.58 13.25 9.28
N ALA A 866 21.08 14.46 9.00
CA ALA A 866 20.97 15.53 9.99
C ALA A 866 20.16 15.12 11.23
N ILE A 867 19.06 14.38 11.05
CA ILE A 867 18.29 13.76 12.14
C ILE A 867 19.17 12.83 12.98
N SER A 868 19.97 11.97 12.35
CA SER A 868 20.90 11.06 13.07
C SER A 868 21.99 11.81 13.84
N GLN A 869 22.44 12.94 13.31
CA GLN A 869 23.39 13.87 13.93
C GLN A 869 22.77 14.77 15.01
N LYS A 870 21.50 14.53 15.39
CA LYS A 870 20.73 15.27 16.40
C LYS A 870 20.47 16.74 16.08
N LYS A 871 20.56 17.14 14.81
CA LYS A 871 20.20 18.49 14.35
C LYS A 871 18.72 18.77 14.58
N LYS A 872 18.39 19.99 15.02
CA LYS A 872 17.00 20.46 15.19
C LYS A 872 16.43 20.87 13.83
N ILE A 873 15.26 20.33 13.48
CA ILE A 873 14.55 20.57 12.22
C ILE A 873 13.15 21.12 12.50
N LEU A 874 12.80 22.22 11.83
CA LEU A 874 11.46 22.82 11.86
C LEU A 874 10.82 22.74 10.46
N VAL A 875 9.67 22.08 10.36
CA VAL A 875 8.96 21.90 9.09
C VAL A 875 7.94 23.03 8.86
N GLU A 876 8.03 23.69 7.71
CA GLU A 876 7.06 24.68 7.25
C GLU A 876 5.98 24.02 6.37
N GLY A 877 4.73 24.03 6.85
CA GLY A 877 3.56 23.75 6.03
C GLY A 877 3.24 24.93 5.10
N GLY A 878 3.26 24.70 3.78
CA GLY A 878 3.01 25.77 2.78
C GLY A 878 1.56 26.28 2.73
N GLN A 879 0.58 25.46 3.14
CA GLN A 879 -0.84 25.82 3.22
C GLN A 879 -1.47 25.21 4.50
N ALA A 880 -2.77 24.91 4.50
CA ALA A 880 -3.54 24.51 5.67
C ALA A 880 -4.43 23.30 5.39
N THR A 881 -4.73 22.48 6.41
CA THR A 881 -5.33 21.15 6.21
C THR A 881 -6.77 21.18 5.66
N MET A 882 -7.55 22.25 5.84
CA MET A 882 -8.87 22.33 5.21
C MET A 882 -8.81 22.64 3.69
N LEU A 883 -7.60 22.85 3.17
CA LEU A 883 -7.26 22.85 1.74
C LEU A 883 -6.50 21.58 1.31
N ASP A 884 -6.36 20.55 2.15
CA ASP A 884 -5.72 19.29 1.78
C ASP A 884 -6.53 18.55 0.69
N ILE A 885 -5.83 17.92 -0.25
CA ILE A 885 -6.43 17.20 -1.37
C ILE A 885 -7.38 16.07 -0.92
N ASP A 886 -7.07 15.40 0.19
CA ASP A 886 -7.86 14.29 0.74
C ASP A 886 -8.82 14.75 1.85
N PHE A 887 -8.35 15.64 2.75
CA PHE A 887 -9.08 15.99 3.98
C PHE A 887 -9.84 17.31 3.93
N GLY A 888 -9.60 18.15 2.91
CA GLY A 888 -10.18 19.47 2.78
C GLY A 888 -11.56 19.50 2.12
N THR A 889 -12.04 20.70 1.80
CA THR A 889 -13.35 20.93 1.15
C THR A 889 -13.33 20.61 -0.35
N TYR A 890 -13.02 19.35 -0.71
CA TYR A 890 -12.86 18.90 -2.11
C TYR A 890 -14.13 19.16 -2.95
N PRO A 891 -14.04 19.73 -4.18
CA PRO A 891 -12.83 19.98 -4.97
C PRO A 891 -12.15 21.34 -4.74
N PHE A 892 -12.64 22.16 -3.81
CA PHE A 892 -12.11 23.50 -3.52
C PHE A 892 -10.91 23.43 -2.54
N VAL A 893 -9.85 22.76 -2.98
CA VAL A 893 -8.64 22.37 -2.24
C VAL A 893 -7.38 22.59 -3.09
N THR A 894 -6.19 22.43 -2.50
CA THR A 894 -4.92 22.42 -3.25
C THR A 894 -4.58 21.00 -3.73
N SER A 895 -3.77 20.86 -4.77
CA SER A 895 -3.35 19.55 -5.33
C SER A 895 -2.19 18.90 -4.58
N SER A 896 -2.04 19.21 -3.30
CA SER A 896 -1.00 18.71 -2.39
C SER A 896 -1.60 18.46 -1.02
N SER A 897 -0.83 17.92 -0.08
CA SER A 897 -1.32 17.57 1.26
C SER A 897 -0.68 18.45 2.35
N PRO A 898 -1.32 19.54 2.82
CA PRO A 898 -0.83 20.38 3.93
C PRO A 898 -1.14 19.81 5.33
N SER A 899 -1.44 18.50 5.41
CA SER A 899 -1.51 17.71 6.64
C SER A 899 -0.14 17.16 7.09
N ALA A 900 -0.08 16.61 8.30
CA ALA A 900 1.10 15.96 8.88
C ALA A 900 1.67 14.82 7.99
N GLY A 901 0.81 14.08 7.26
CA GLY A 901 1.25 13.08 6.28
C GLY A 901 2.08 13.68 5.14
N GLY A 902 1.80 14.94 4.78
CA GLY A 902 2.56 15.73 3.81
C GLY A 902 4.00 16.03 4.22
N ILE A 903 4.29 16.08 5.52
CA ILE A 903 5.66 16.21 6.05
C ILE A 903 6.48 14.98 5.66
N CYS A 904 5.94 13.80 5.97
CA CYS A 904 6.63 12.52 5.77
C CYS A 904 6.88 12.25 4.28
N THR A 905 5.86 12.40 3.45
CA THR A 905 5.96 12.19 1.99
C THR A 905 6.76 13.29 1.29
N GLY A 906 6.81 14.50 1.86
CA GLY A 906 7.45 15.67 1.26
C GLY A 906 8.92 15.89 1.60
N LEU A 907 9.44 15.19 2.62
CA LEU A 907 10.84 15.27 3.07
C LEU A 907 11.53 13.89 3.20
N GLY A 908 10.80 12.78 3.03
CA GLY A 908 11.34 11.43 3.21
C GLY A 908 11.64 11.07 4.67
N ILE A 909 10.94 11.71 5.62
CA ILE A 909 11.10 11.49 7.07
C ILE A 909 10.08 10.44 7.53
N ALA A 910 10.49 9.50 8.38
CA ALA A 910 9.60 8.47 8.92
C ALA A 910 8.62 9.06 9.97
N PRO A 911 7.32 8.70 9.97
CA PRO A 911 6.31 9.30 10.87
C PRO A 911 6.68 9.28 12.36
N ARG A 912 7.33 8.21 12.83
CA ARG A 912 7.80 8.05 14.23
C ARG A 912 8.88 9.06 14.68
N VAL A 913 9.39 9.87 13.77
CA VAL A 913 10.44 10.87 14.02
C VAL A 913 9.85 12.28 14.13
N VAL A 914 8.67 12.52 13.55
CA VAL A 914 7.94 13.78 13.70
C VAL A 914 7.48 13.89 15.16
N GLY A 915 7.89 14.96 15.83
CA GLY A 915 7.53 15.28 17.21
C GLY A 915 6.44 16.35 17.26
N ASP A 916 6.69 17.45 17.98
CA ASP A 916 5.67 18.45 18.26
C ASP A 916 5.23 19.20 16.99
N LEU A 917 3.96 19.01 16.63
CA LEU A 917 3.29 19.78 15.60
C LEU A 917 2.50 20.92 16.25
N VAL A 918 2.76 22.15 15.80
CA VAL A 918 2.05 23.37 16.20
C VAL A 918 1.01 23.72 15.13
N GLY A 919 -0.26 23.70 15.52
CA GLY A 919 -1.36 24.10 14.65
C GLY A 919 -1.56 25.62 14.67
N VAL A 920 -1.36 26.28 13.55
CA VAL A 920 -1.60 27.73 13.43
C VAL A 920 -3.05 27.97 13.06
N VAL A 921 -3.77 28.61 13.97
CA VAL A 921 -5.21 28.90 13.87
C VAL A 921 -5.40 30.41 14.02
N LYS A 922 -6.08 31.04 13.08
CA LYS A 922 -6.46 32.45 13.17
C LYS A 922 -7.69 32.58 14.08
N ALA A 923 -7.75 33.63 14.90
CA ALA A 923 -8.84 33.91 15.85
C ALA A 923 -10.23 34.11 15.18
N TYR A 924 -10.27 34.14 13.86
CA TYR A 924 -11.47 34.11 13.02
C TYR A 924 -11.09 33.35 11.74
N THR A 925 -12.07 32.81 11.01
CA THR A 925 -11.79 32.06 9.78
C THR A 925 -11.68 32.98 8.57
N THR A 926 -10.85 32.58 7.60
CA THR A 926 -10.75 33.26 6.31
C THR A 926 -10.54 32.26 5.19
N ARG A 927 -11.21 32.46 4.05
CA ARG A 927 -11.15 31.55 2.90
C ARG A 927 -10.86 32.32 1.62
N VAL A 928 -9.94 31.79 0.81
CA VAL A 928 -9.62 32.29 -0.52
C VAL A 928 -10.37 31.43 -1.54
N GLY A 929 -11.08 32.05 -2.48
CA GLY A 929 -11.81 31.32 -3.53
C GLY A 929 -13.23 30.87 -3.16
N SER A 930 -13.76 29.97 -3.98
CA SER A 930 -15.16 29.52 -4.03
C SER A 930 -15.41 28.24 -3.21
N GLY A 931 -16.68 27.80 -3.15
CA GLY A 931 -17.12 26.63 -2.37
C GLY A 931 -17.58 26.98 -0.95
N PRO A 932 -17.81 25.97 -0.08
CA PRO A 932 -18.49 26.12 1.20
C PRO A 932 -17.72 26.99 2.19
N PHE A 933 -18.44 27.64 3.09
CA PHE A 933 -17.85 28.33 4.23
C PHE A 933 -18.90 28.53 5.34
N PRO A 934 -19.11 27.54 6.24
CA PRO A 934 -20.27 27.52 7.15
C PRO A 934 -20.34 28.70 8.13
N THR A 935 -19.17 29.25 8.50
CA THR A 935 -19.01 30.36 9.45
C THR A 935 -18.89 31.74 8.78
N GLU A 936 -19.15 31.85 7.47
CA GLU A 936 -18.99 33.08 6.70
C GLU A 936 -19.91 34.23 7.15
N LEU A 937 -19.33 35.41 7.29
CA LEU A 937 -20.04 36.64 7.63
C LEU A 937 -20.29 37.47 6.37
N MET A 938 -21.51 37.38 5.85
CA MET A 938 -21.97 38.20 4.72
C MET A 938 -22.20 39.66 5.15
N GLY A 939 -21.59 40.60 4.41
CA GLY A 939 -21.71 42.04 4.66
C GLY A 939 -20.90 42.54 5.87
N LYS A 940 -21.43 43.57 6.54
CA LYS A 940 -20.66 44.47 7.43
C LYS A 940 -19.74 43.78 8.45
N GLY A 941 -20.18 42.68 9.07
CA GLY A 941 -19.34 41.96 10.05
C GLY A 941 -18.09 41.34 9.42
N GLY A 942 -18.24 40.72 8.25
CA GLY A 942 -17.11 40.19 7.48
C GLY A 942 -16.25 41.30 6.88
N ASP A 943 -16.84 42.46 6.54
CA ASP A 943 -16.10 43.62 6.04
C ASP A 943 -15.21 44.26 7.12
N VAL A 944 -15.68 44.35 8.37
CA VAL A 944 -14.89 44.82 9.53
C VAL A 944 -13.70 43.88 9.77
N LEU A 945 -13.93 42.57 9.87
CA LEU A 945 -12.84 41.58 10.02
C LEU A 945 -11.85 41.63 8.85
N ARG A 946 -12.33 41.81 7.61
CA ARG A 946 -11.47 41.90 6.43
C ARG A 946 -10.57 43.14 6.46
N SER A 947 -11.12 44.28 6.88
CA SER A 947 -10.39 45.55 6.95
C SER A 947 -9.40 45.59 8.11
N ALA A 948 -9.81 45.23 9.33
CA ALA A 948 -8.92 45.18 10.48
C ALA A 948 -7.83 44.10 10.29
N GLY A 949 -8.21 42.91 9.79
CA GLY A 949 -7.28 41.82 9.52
C GLY A 949 -6.41 41.95 8.27
N GLN A 950 -6.62 42.99 7.45
CA GLN A 950 -5.96 43.18 6.14
C GLN A 950 -6.06 41.92 5.25
N GLU A 951 -7.26 41.31 5.21
CA GLU A 951 -7.49 40.01 4.58
C GLU A 951 -7.70 40.11 3.07
N PHE A 952 -6.59 40.38 2.39
CA PHE A 952 -6.46 40.40 0.93
C PHE A 952 -5.39 39.38 0.50
N GLY A 953 -5.46 38.89 -0.73
CA GLY A 953 -4.43 37.99 -1.29
C GLY A 953 -3.12 38.73 -1.51
N THR A 954 -2.03 38.30 -0.87
CA THR A 954 -0.71 38.96 -0.96
C THR A 954 -0.18 39.06 -2.40
N THR A 955 -0.41 38.03 -3.21
CA THR A 955 0.02 37.97 -4.63
C THR A 955 -1.05 38.49 -5.62
N THR A 956 -2.32 38.59 -5.21
CA THR A 956 -3.46 38.78 -6.15
C THR A 956 -4.35 39.98 -5.85
N GLY A 957 -4.19 40.64 -4.70
CA GLY A 957 -5.02 41.76 -4.24
C GLY A 957 -6.49 41.40 -3.93
N ARG A 958 -6.95 40.18 -4.23
CA ARG A 958 -8.37 39.79 -4.09
C ARG A 958 -8.81 39.81 -2.62
N PRO A 959 -9.98 40.38 -2.28
CA PRO A 959 -10.53 40.31 -0.93
C PRO A 959 -10.81 38.86 -0.54
N ARG A 960 -10.49 38.48 0.70
CA ARG A 960 -10.81 37.15 1.23
C ARG A 960 -12.20 37.14 1.86
N ARG A 961 -12.85 35.99 1.81
CA ARG A 961 -14.06 35.70 2.56
C ARG A 961 -13.67 35.58 4.04
N CYS A 962 -14.45 36.14 4.94
CA CYS A 962 -14.15 36.20 6.38
C CYS A 962 -15.36 35.67 7.18
N GLY A 963 -15.09 35.01 8.31
CA GLY A 963 -16.10 34.34 9.12
C GLY A 963 -15.64 34.13 10.55
N TRP A 964 -16.54 33.67 11.41
CA TRP A 964 -16.22 33.36 12.82
C TRP A 964 -15.28 32.15 12.96
N LEU A 965 -14.67 31.95 14.12
CA LEU A 965 -13.83 30.76 14.34
C LEU A 965 -14.69 29.49 14.33
N ASP A 966 -14.38 28.58 13.40
CA ASP A 966 -15.07 27.32 13.22
C ASP A 966 -14.42 26.22 14.08
N ILE A 967 -15.08 25.87 15.18
CA ILE A 967 -14.58 24.88 16.14
C ILE A 967 -14.79 23.45 15.62
N VAL A 968 -15.79 23.20 14.78
CA VAL A 968 -16.03 21.87 14.19
C VAL A 968 -14.91 21.52 13.19
N ALA A 969 -14.57 22.45 12.29
CA ALA A 969 -13.45 22.31 11.38
C ALA A 969 -12.10 22.23 12.11
N LEU A 970 -11.90 23.07 13.15
CA LEU A 970 -10.67 23.07 13.94
C LEU A 970 -10.46 21.75 14.70
N ARG A 971 -11.49 21.20 15.34
CA ARG A 971 -11.42 19.90 16.03
C ARG A 971 -11.08 18.76 15.07
N TYR A 972 -11.73 18.71 13.91
CA TYR A 972 -11.44 17.75 12.85
C TYR A 972 -9.99 17.88 12.34
N CYS A 973 -9.51 19.10 12.09
CA CYS A 973 -8.12 19.36 11.73
C CYS A 973 -7.11 18.94 12.81
N CYS A 974 -7.43 19.13 14.09
CA CYS A 974 -6.59 18.70 15.20
C CYS A 974 -6.50 17.16 15.29
N GLN A 975 -7.60 16.44 14.99
CA GLN A 975 -7.62 14.98 14.93
C GLN A 975 -6.79 14.41 13.77
N ILE A 976 -6.79 15.06 12.60
CA ILE A 976 -5.98 14.65 11.42
C ILE A 976 -4.49 14.78 11.71
N ASN A 977 -4.08 15.89 12.35
CA ASN A 977 -2.66 16.23 12.50
C ASN A 977 -2.04 15.82 13.83
N GLY A 978 -2.83 15.59 14.88
CA GLY A 978 -2.31 15.28 16.22
C GLY A 978 -1.50 16.43 16.84
N PHE A 979 -2.00 17.67 16.75
CA PHE A 979 -1.27 18.85 17.25
C PHE A 979 -0.95 18.76 18.74
N ALA A 980 0.31 18.98 19.09
CA ALA A 980 0.78 19.05 20.48
C ALA A 980 0.43 20.40 21.14
N SER A 981 0.35 21.46 20.33
CA SER A 981 -0.13 22.78 20.76
C SER A 981 -0.62 23.63 19.58
N LEU A 982 -1.26 24.75 19.89
CA LEU A 982 -1.78 25.71 18.93
C LEU A 982 -1.09 27.08 19.04
N ASN A 983 -1.11 27.81 17.93
CA ASN A 983 -0.76 29.23 17.84
C ASN A 983 -2.00 30.02 17.38
N LEU A 984 -2.61 30.79 18.28
CA LEU A 984 -3.81 31.58 17.99
C LEU A 984 -3.42 32.96 17.44
N THR A 985 -3.48 33.16 16.12
CA THR A 985 -3.02 34.37 15.45
C THR A 985 -4.12 35.39 15.18
N LYS A 986 -3.71 36.65 15.02
CA LYS A 986 -4.59 37.79 14.73
C LYS A 986 -5.69 38.00 15.79
N LEU A 987 -5.39 37.74 17.07
CA LEU A 987 -6.32 38.01 18.17
C LEU A 987 -6.60 39.52 18.29
N ASP A 988 -5.62 40.36 17.95
CA ASP A 988 -5.70 41.82 17.86
C ASP A 988 -6.84 42.32 16.97
N VAL A 989 -7.19 41.59 15.91
CA VAL A 989 -8.24 41.95 14.94
C VAL A 989 -9.65 41.90 15.55
N LEU A 990 -9.85 41.15 16.64
CA LEU A 990 -11.13 41.06 17.33
C LEU A 990 -11.37 42.20 18.33
N SER A 991 -10.40 43.11 18.50
CA SER A 991 -10.39 44.06 19.62
C SER A 991 -11.56 45.04 19.62
N ASP A 992 -11.99 45.54 18.47
CA ASP A 992 -13.07 46.55 18.37
C ASP A 992 -14.49 45.95 18.45
N LEU A 993 -14.62 44.63 18.63
CA LEU A 993 -15.91 43.94 18.65
C LEU A 993 -16.54 43.97 20.05
N SER A 994 -17.86 44.13 20.11
CA SER A 994 -18.65 44.04 21.35
C SER A 994 -18.98 42.60 21.74
N GLU A 995 -19.19 41.75 20.73
CA GLU A 995 -19.47 40.32 20.85
C GLU A 995 -18.65 39.56 19.80
N ILE A 996 -18.20 38.36 20.17
CA ILE A 996 -17.42 37.45 19.33
C ILE A 996 -18.14 36.11 19.33
N GLN A 997 -18.19 35.40 18.20
CA GLN A 997 -18.88 34.11 18.13
C GLN A 997 -17.93 32.97 17.74
N LEU A 998 -18.25 31.77 18.24
CA LEU A 998 -17.60 30.50 17.89
C LEU A 998 -18.63 29.58 17.23
N GLY A 999 -18.31 29.01 16.07
CA GLY A 999 -19.15 27.98 15.44
C GLY A 999 -18.91 26.62 16.08
N VAL A 1000 -19.69 26.27 17.11
CA VAL A 1000 -19.42 25.12 18.00
C VAL A 1000 -20.03 23.81 17.49
N THR A 1001 -21.22 23.88 16.89
CA THR A 1001 -21.99 22.68 16.48
C THR A 1001 -22.55 22.88 15.06
N TYR A 1002 -22.50 21.82 14.25
CA TYR A 1002 -23.17 21.77 12.94
C TYR A 1002 -24.48 20.98 13.06
N ARG A 1003 -25.55 21.46 12.41
CA ARG A 1003 -26.82 20.74 12.27
C ARG A 1003 -27.22 20.55 10.81
N HIS A 1004 -27.80 19.39 10.54
CA HIS A 1004 -28.52 19.09 9.30
C HIS A 1004 -29.73 20.03 9.12
N PRO A 1005 -30.25 20.19 7.88
CA PRO A 1005 -31.47 20.96 7.62
C PRO A 1005 -32.69 20.55 8.47
N ASP A 1006 -32.78 19.27 8.86
CA ASP A 1006 -33.82 18.69 9.72
C ASP A 1006 -33.66 18.97 11.23
N GLY A 1007 -32.54 19.59 11.65
CA GLY A 1007 -32.23 19.92 13.03
C GLY A 1007 -31.44 18.88 13.81
N SER A 1008 -31.12 17.72 13.22
CA SER A 1008 -30.21 16.73 13.82
C SER A 1008 -28.74 17.20 13.79
N THR A 1009 -27.93 16.75 14.76
CA THR A 1009 -26.55 17.24 14.96
C THR A 1009 -25.52 16.35 14.26
N LEU A 1010 -24.53 16.96 13.59
CA LEU A 1010 -23.39 16.26 13.00
C LEU A 1010 -22.32 16.00 14.08
N ASN A 1011 -21.79 14.77 14.13
CA ASN A 1011 -20.73 14.39 15.07
C ASN A 1011 -19.31 14.82 14.63
N SER A 1012 -19.14 15.20 13.36
CA SER A 1012 -17.85 15.54 12.73
C SER A 1012 -18.09 16.50 11.56
N PHE A 1013 -17.02 17.14 11.08
CA PHE A 1013 -17.01 17.84 9.80
C PHE A 1013 -17.40 16.87 8.66
N PRO A 1014 -18.37 17.21 7.78
CA PRO A 1014 -18.84 16.33 6.72
C PRO A 1014 -17.95 16.39 5.46
N SER A 1015 -17.86 15.25 4.76
CA SER A 1015 -17.20 15.16 3.44
C SER A 1015 -18.14 15.45 2.25
N ASP A 1016 -19.47 15.38 2.44
CA ASP A 1016 -20.42 15.82 1.43
C ASP A 1016 -20.48 17.35 1.40
N LEU A 1017 -20.05 17.89 0.26
CA LEU A 1017 -20.02 19.32 0.00
C LEU A 1017 -21.44 19.93 -0.10
N THR A 1018 -22.42 19.17 -0.58
CA THR A 1018 -23.82 19.61 -0.70
C THR A 1018 -24.45 19.79 0.68
N LEU A 1019 -24.20 18.84 1.60
CA LEU A 1019 -24.53 18.98 3.01
C LEU A 1019 -23.79 20.16 3.66
N LEU A 1020 -22.48 20.32 3.39
CA LEU A 1020 -21.66 21.39 3.99
C LEU A 1020 -22.12 22.82 3.60
N GLU A 1021 -22.80 22.99 2.47
CA GLU A 1021 -23.45 24.26 2.08
C GLU A 1021 -24.86 24.46 2.67
N GLN A 1022 -25.48 23.39 3.19
CA GLN A 1022 -26.86 23.40 3.72
C GLN A 1022 -26.95 23.28 5.26
N ILE A 1023 -25.85 22.97 5.95
CA ILE A 1023 -25.83 22.90 7.41
C ILE A 1023 -26.14 24.26 8.05
N LYS A 1024 -26.73 24.21 9.24
CA LYS A 1024 -26.89 25.36 10.14
C LYS A 1024 -25.82 25.27 11.22
N VAL A 1025 -25.03 26.32 11.38
CA VAL A 1025 -24.06 26.44 12.48
C VAL A 1025 -24.78 27.00 13.71
N GLU A 1026 -24.63 26.32 14.85
CA GLU A 1026 -24.96 26.90 16.16
C GLU A 1026 -23.74 27.62 16.71
N TYR A 1027 -23.97 28.88 17.10
CA TYR A 1027 -22.94 29.77 17.60
C TYR A 1027 -22.99 29.90 19.12
N GLU A 1028 -21.83 29.84 19.75
CA GLU A 1028 -21.63 30.31 21.12
C GLU A 1028 -21.18 31.77 21.07
N VAL A 1029 -21.83 32.65 21.84
CA VAL A 1029 -21.53 34.09 21.89
C VAL A 1029 -20.70 34.41 23.13
N MET A 1030 -19.58 35.09 22.95
CA MET A 1030 -18.66 35.51 23.98
C MET A 1030 -18.52 37.05 23.99
N PRO A 1031 -18.24 37.67 25.16
CA PRO A 1031 -18.00 39.11 25.22
C PRO A 1031 -16.70 39.49 24.48
N GLY A 1032 -16.75 40.59 23.72
CA GLY A 1032 -15.54 41.26 23.23
C GLY A 1032 -14.93 42.20 24.28
N TRP A 1033 -13.81 42.86 23.96
CA TRP A 1033 -13.03 43.66 24.93
C TRP A 1033 -12.81 45.13 24.58
N GLN A 1034 -13.11 45.59 23.36
CA GLN A 1034 -13.11 47.03 22.96
C GLN A 1034 -11.86 47.81 23.41
N THR A 1035 -10.69 47.17 23.31
CA THR A 1035 -9.39 47.69 23.81
C THR A 1035 -8.26 47.13 22.95
N ASP A 1036 -7.31 47.96 22.50
CA ASP A 1036 -6.12 47.45 21.79
C ASP A 1036 -5.28 46.51 22.68
N ILE A 1037 -4.77 45.44 22.06
CA ILE A 1037 -3.87 44.47 22.70
C ILE A 1037 -2.52 44.32 21.97
N SER A 1038 -2.27 45.08 20.90
CA SER A 1038 -1.07 44.98 20.04
C SER A 1038 0.26 45.22 20.76
N SER A 1039 0.22 45.96 21.88
CA SER A 1039 1.37 46.29 22.73
C SER A 1039 1.63 45.27 23.85
N ILE A 1040 0.72 44.34 24.13
CA ILE A 1040 0.79 43.41 25.26
C ILE A 1040 1.85 42.31 25.01
N ARG A 1041 2.59 41.89 26.05
CA ARG A 1041 3.64 40.85 25.90
C ARG A 1041 3.57 39.70 26.92
N LYS A 1042 2.71 39.79 27.95
CA LYS A 1042 2.47 38.73 28.94
C LYS A 1042 1.01 38.31 28.93
N TYR A 1043 0.75 37.00 29.07
CA TYR A 1043 -0.60 36.46 29.04
C TYR A 1043 -1.50 37.02 30.15
N SER A 1044 -0.94 37.26 31.34
CA SER A 1044 -1.61 37.88 32.50
C SER A 1044 -2.26 39.22 32.20
N ASP A 1045 -1.68 39.97 31.27
CA ASP A 1045 -1.96 41.39 31.05
C ASP A 1045 -3.05 41.58 29.97
N LEU A 1046 -3.42 40.50 29.25
CA LEU A 1046 -4.55 40.48 28.33
C LEU A 1046 -5.89 40.76 29.07
N PRO A 1047 -6.85 41.46 28.43
CA PRO A 1047 -8.20 41.62 28.93
C PRO A 1047 -8.83 40.29 29.32
N LYS A 1048 -9.66 40.28 30.37
CA LYS A 1048 -10.27 39.06 30.92
C LYS A 1048 -11.04 38.28 29.83
N ALA A 1049 -11.86 38.97 29.04
CA ALA A 1049 -12.60 38.37 27.93
C ALA A 1049 -11.69 37.79 26.83
N ALA A 1050 -10.54 38.41 26.54
CA ALA A 1050 -9.56 37.90 25.58
C ALA A 1050 -8.88 36.61 26.09
N ARG A 1051 -8.64 36.50 27.40
CA ARG A 1051 -8.15 35.24 28.02
C ARG A 1051 -9.21 34.15 28.03
N GLU A 1052 -10.44 34.48 28.41
CA GLU A 1052 -11.57 33.55 28.40
C GLU A 1052 -11.83 33.03 26.99
N TYR A 1053 -11.67 33.87 25.94
CA TYR A 1053 -11.74 33.45 24.55
C TYR A 1053 -10.67 32.41 24.18
N VAL A 1054 -9.40 32.64 24.58
CA VAL A 1054 -8.30 31.67 24.40
C VAL A 1054 -8.58 30.36 25.14
N GLU A 1055 -8.95 30.44 26.42
CA GLU A 1055 -9.21 29.29 27.29
C GLU A 1055 -10.41 28.46 26.79
N ARG A 1056 -11.44 29.12 26.26
CA ARG A 1056 -12.62 28.43 25.69
C ARG A 1056 -12.30 27.68 24.39
N ILE A 1057 -11.39 28.19 23.56
CA ILE A 1057 -10.90 27.45 22.38
C ILE A 1057 -10.15 26.19 22.82
N GLU A 1058 -9.27 26.28 23.82
CA GLU A 1058 -8.56 25.11 24.37
C GLU A 1058 -9.53 24.06 24.92
N GLU A 1059 -10.54 24.48 25.69
CA GLU A 1059 -11.55 23.59 26.28
C GLU A 1059 -12.37 22.86 25.20
N LEU A 1060 -12.81 23.57 24.16
CA LEU A 1060 -13.62 23.01 23.07
C LEU A 1060 -12.81 22.12 22.12
N VAL A 1061 -11.52 22.41 21.92
CA VAL A 1061 -10.65 21.69 20.97
C VAL A 1061 -9.90 20.53 21.62
N GLY A 1062 -9.54 20.65 22.90
CA GLY A 1062 -8.73 19.67 23.63
C GLY A 1062 -7.22 19.79 23.40
N VAL A 1063 -6.73 20.90 22.84
CA VAL A 1063 -5.31 21.16 22.53
C VAL A 1063 -4.91 22.54 23.10
N PRO A 1064 -3.80 22.67 23.85
CA PRO A 1064 -3.40 23.93 24.49
C PRO A 1064 -2.86 24.96 23.49
N ILE A 1065 -3.10 26.25 23.74
CA ILE A 1065 -2.57 27.37 22.96
C ILE A 1065 -1.31 27.89 23.67
N HIS A 1066 -0.12 27.55 23.18
CA HIS A 1066 1.15 28.03 23.75
C HIS A 1066 1.60 29.39 23.18
N TYR A 1067 1.07 29.78 22.02
CA TYR A 1067 1.47 30.99 21.30
C TYR A 1067 0.23 31.80 20.92
N ILE A 1068 0.27 33.12 21.10
CA ILE A 1068 -0.84 34.03 20.77
C ILE A 1068 -0.30 35.22 19.98
N GLY A 1069 -0.73 35.35 18.72
CA GLY A 1069 -0.37 36.43 17.81
C GLY A 1069 -1.31 37.61 17.93
N ILE A 1070 -0.72 38.76 18.28
CA ILE A 1070 -1.37 40.06 18.55
C ILE A 1070 -0.74 41.16 17.68
N GLY A 1071 -0.74 40.93 16.36
CA GLY A 1071 -0.18 41.85 15.36
C GLY A 1071 0.84 41.19 14.42
N PRO A 1072 1.28 41.91 13.36
CA PRO A 1072 2.11 41.34 12.29
C PRO A 1072 3.61 41.27 12.61
N GLY A 1073 4.13 42.14 13.48
CA GLY A 1073 5.56 42.24 13.78
C GLY A 1073 6.12 41.02 14.53
N ARG A 1074 7.43 40.79 14.40
CA ARG A 1074 8.16 39.63 14.97
C ARG A 1074 7.93 39.48 16.48
N ASP A 1075 8.08 40.56 17.23
CA ASP A 1075 7.95 40.55 18.70
C ASP A 1075 6.50 40.62 19.21
N ALA A 1076 5.50 40.69 18.32
CA ALA A 1076 4.08 40.72 18.69
C ALA A 1076 3.52 39.30 18.90
N LEU A 1077 4.16 38.52 19.77
CA LEU A 1077 3.76 37.16 20.14
C LEU A 1077 3.80 37.01 21.66
N ILE A 1078 2.73 36.48 22.24
CA ILE A 1078 2.62 36.16 23.67
C ILE A 1078 2.78 34.65 23.85
N TYR A 1079 3.49 34.24 24.90
CA TYR A 1079 3.68 32.85 25.30
C TYR A 1079 2.81 32.52 26.53
N LYS A 1080 2.32 31.28 26.62
CA LYS A 1080 1.46 30.74 27.70
C LYS A 1080 2.01 29.41 28.22
#